data_AF-A0A958DBZ1-F1
#
_entry.id   AF-A0A958DBZ1-F1
#
_cell.length_a   1.000
_cell.length_b   1.000
_cell.length_c   1.000
_cell.angle_alpha   90.00
_cell.angle_beta   90.00
_cell.angle_gamma   90.00
#
_symmetry.space_group_name_H-M   'P 1'
#
loop_
_entity.id
_entity.type
_entity.pdbx_description
1 polymer ?
#
loop_
_entity_poly.entity_id
_entity_poly.type
_entity_poly.pdbx_seq_one_letter_code
_entity_poly.pdbx_strand_id
1 'polypeptide(L)'
;MASASGRATILFIMPQLADLISLKTMAELRNLRDALLRERHRDALDWQALPAARVSELAWGLRQYQPQIVHYAGHGSEGGDLFFDPEEGDRVSAALSPQQFADTLRAYQSEAMRPVRLVVLAGCHTARTAELVAQVAGCAVGFQGEPSDIALATHFTPNLYAALSGERSVQNAVEVATAELRNQGHSREANTVLLFQGPGGECMKPFQTGPTIAQPAPSAVGVLFQDVHARDIAIKEVTVIVGGRDERSMKMSSELHLDYLRSLFGEDCEWAKVSMSLFAPDEIRLARKVSLLDIFTPLPVDFAITMELTDTGEVEDWWSGAARSQDAREVQQEWYDVVWNERAGRPAPDGLREERKLRQRTWIDLGVDEAGLAPLVGLARKWATGKKADRQRDDNNLLWRANAGHAALVQPRFVLIGDPGSGKSTFLRHLALCWAGQLLRDAGENGAPPEASLAALPGWRTTYTPIYIELRTLVKSFPPLPEGGDQPLKLPGLKELRTHLRLHLPLNQEDDALVDHLFALLRQGKAALLLDGLDEVSDASIEGRQQQIHAFVGCLEDEFEQALTLVTARPYAYEQEEWMIQGFGHTRLADLDSERQAEFARRLFSRLFRADRTRDAGQETDTFVAALGAIPDDLRSNPLLLTLLAALWIRQEPNQRDLPSTRGELYRQAVNLLVKDWVTIKRQGYALPLDESTWRIVLEQAAFDAQERRRSRDDPATVLETDIFRALRAVGKGKVADDLLDHLSQQSGILERVPGLVETYDKQYKFLHLSFQEYLTACELLYRQEDERPKGLPLFESRRFPNGLVDRMIAAPVLWANVLRFAVDELIYRDRVADACALLAGCCQPYRSQGTALQPALLSLQVALDTDLLERARPLDHADYGALCAIARDVVGDYEGCSPEQRDIAGKLLGSGPFPGHDRREGIGVRTDGLPDIAWIEVPLLDAKGKGDWTYQDERRKPLDNFWIAKYPVTYVQFEAFLRAKDGFGDQRWWDGLAASQEHRANWGDQRFEYWNHPRERVSWYDAMAFCRWLTEEARAQADLLPPGLDRRREWKITLPTEEQWEKAARGHDGRRYPWGSKYEEGRANINET
;
A
#
# COMPACT_ATOMS: atom_id res chain seq x y z
N MET A 1 -14.34 50.61 10.78
CA MET A 1 -14.18 51.06 12.18
C MET A 1 -13.57 49.90 12.94
N ALA A 2 -12.38 50.07 13.51
CA ALA A 2 -11.66 49.01 14.20
C ALA A 2 -12.36 48.69 15.53
N SER A 3 -12.81 47.44 15.70
CA SER A 3 -13.23 46.94 17.00
C SER A 3 -11.99 46.77 17.88
N ALA A 4 -11.90 47.54 18.95
CA ALA A 4 -10.84 47.44 19.94
C ALA A 4 -10.93 46.09 20.68
N SER A 5 -10.18 45.09 20.21
CA SER A 5 -9.80 43.95 21.06
C SER A 5 -8.67 44.40 21.99
N GLY A 6 -8.80 44.06 23.26
CA GLY A 6 -7.80 44.32 24.29
C GLY A 6 -6.64 43.34 24.23
N ARG A 7 -6.01 43.17 23.06
CA ARG A 7 -4.84 42.30 22.84
C ARG A 7 -3.61 43.13 22.50
N ALA A 8 -2.43 42.66 22.93
CA ALA A 8 -1.15 43.23 22.53
C ALA A 8 -0.48 42.38 21.43
N THR A 9 -0.03 43.02 20.35
CA THR A 9 0.50 42.36 19.15
C THR A 9 2.03 42.30 19.16
N ILE A 10 2.59 41.13 18.82
CA ILE A 10 4.01 40.85 18.64
C ILE A 10 4.32 40.85 17.14
N LEU A 11 5.27 41.67 16.68
CA LEU A 11 5.84 41.54 15.34
C LEU A 11 7.10 40.68 15.40
N PHE A 12 7.04 39.48 14.84
CA PHE A 12 8.10 38.49 14.84
C PHE A 12 8.87 38.51 13.50
N ILE A 13 10.10 39.02 13.52
CA ILE A 13 10.96 39.27 12.35
C ILE A 13 11.92 38.10 12.17
N MET A 14 11.90 37.46 11.00
CA MET A 14 12.68 36.26 10.70
C MET A 14 13.41 36.36 9.35
N PRO A 15 14.65 36.84 9.34
CA PRO A 15 15.54 36.74 8.17
C PRO A 15 15.86 35.29 7.80
N GLN A 16 15.95 34.96 6.51
CA GLN A 16 16.41 33.68 5.95
C GLN A 16 17.73 33.85 5.18
N LEU A 17 18.83 33.93 5.93
CA LEU A 17 20.15 34.24 5.37
C LEU A 17 20.75 33.01 4.68
N ALA A 18 20.83 33.02 3.34
CA ALA A 18 21.36 31.91 2.54
C ALA A 18 22.88 31.64 2.73
N ASP A 19 23.62 32.65 3.21
CA ASP A 19 25.10 32.62 3.31
C ASP A 19 25.62 32.41 4.75
N LEU A 20 24.74 32.30 5.75
CA LEU A 20 25.07 32.14 7.17
C LEU A 20 24.44 30.84 7.71
N ILE A 21 24.97 30.33 8.83
CA ILE A 21 24.45 29.10 9.47
C ILE A 21 22.94 29.25 9.68
N SER A 22 22.16 28.29 9.16
CA SER A 22 20.70 28.31 9.22
C SER A 22 20.20 28.27 10.67
N LEU A 23 19.62 29.38 11.14
CA LEU A 23 18.97 29.48 12.45
C LEU A 23 17.63 28.72 12.47
N LYS A 24 17.24 28.17 13.61
CA LYS A 24 15.94 27.50 13.80
C LYS A 24 14.79 28.47 14.10
N THR A 25 14.69 29.58 13.37
CA THR A 25 13.69 30.65 13.59
C THR A 25 12.23 30.15 13.52
N MET A 26 11.94 29.21 12.62
CA MET A 26 10.61 28.57 12.53
C MET A 26 10.29 27.65 13.72
N ALA A 27 11.29 27.08 14.39
CA ALA A 27 11.08 26.29 15.60
C ALA A 27 10.79 27.20 16.79
N GLU A 28 11.47 28.34 16.88
CA GLU A 28 11.23 29.35 17.91
C GLU A 28 9.82 29.93 17.82
N LEU A 29 9.36 30.26 16.60
CA LEU A 29 7.99 30.72 16.37
C LEU A 29 6.94 29.65 16.74
N ARG A 30 7.19 28.38 16.40
CA ARG A 30 6.29 27.27 16.71
C ARG A 30 6.18 27.05 18.23
N ASN A 31 7.31 27.06 18.93
CA ASN A 31 7.34 26.86 20.37
C ASN A 31 6.73 28.04 21.13
N LEU A 32 6.91 29.28 20.65
CA LEU A 32 6.18 30.45 21.13
C LEU A 32 4.67 30.24 21.02
N ARG A 33 4.18 29.81 19.85
CA ARG A 33 2.77 29.52 19.61
C ARG A 33 2.25 28.45 20.58
N ASP A 34 2.98 27.35 20.73
CA ASP A 34 2.57 26.24 21.58
C ASP A 34 2.57 26.62 23.07
N ALA A 35 3.49 27.50 23.51
CA ALA A 35 3.52 28.02 24.87
C ALA A 35 2.30 28.92 25.16
N LEU A 36 1.97 29.84 24.25
CA LEU A 36 0.79 30.72 24.40
C LEU A 36 -0.52 29.94 24.42
N LEU A 37 -0.63 28.83 23.67
CA LEU A 37 -1.82 27.97 23.66
C LEU A 37 -2.07 27.23 24.98
N ARG A 38 -1.02 27.00 25.78
CA ARG A 38 -1.10 26.30 27.08
C ARG A 38 -1.44 27.23 28.23
N GLU A 39 -1.31 28.54 28.05
CA GLU A 39 -1.53 29.52 29.11
C GLU A 39 -3.01 29.88 29.30
N ARG A 40 -3.37 30.17 30.55
CA ARG A 40 -4.75 30.51 30.95
C ARG A 40 -5.25 31.81 30.30
N HIS A 41 -4.32 32.67 29.87
CA HIS A 41 -4.57 33.96 29.23
C HIS A 41 -4.13 33.96 27.76
N ARG A 42 -4.35 32.84 27.03
CA ARG A 42 -3.98 32.67 25.61
C ARG A 42 -4.43 33.78 24.67
N ASP A 43 -5.51 34.50 25.02
CA ASP A 43 -6.08 35.58 24.22
C ASP A 43 -5.43 36.95 24.48
N ALA A 44 -4.41 37.03 25.35
CA ALA A 44 -3.81 38.31 25.79
C ALA A 44 -2.75 38.84 24.81
N LEU A 45 -2.05 37.96 24.10
CA LEU A 45 -1.01 38.30 23.13
C LEU A 45 -1.38 37.72 21.76
N ASP A 46 -1.27 38.56 20.73
CA ASP A 46 -1.41 38.19 19.33
C ASP A 46 -0.03 38.34 18.65
N TRP A 47 0.22 37.69 17.53
CA TRP A 47 1.51 37.78 16.83
C TRP A 47 1.35 37.82 15.30
N GLN A 48 2.29 38.49 14.65
CA GLN A 48 2.38 38.67 13.21
C GLN A 48 3.82 38.37 12.79
N ALA A 49 4.03 37.54 11.79
CA ALA A 49 5.37 37.17 11.33
C ALA A 49 5.76 37.92 10.04
N LEU A 50 7.03 38.30 9.96
CA LEU A 50 7.72 38.71 8.73
C LEU A 50 8.76 37.63 8.39
N PRO A 51 8.39 36.59 7.63
CA PRO A 51 9.33 35.60 7.13
C PRO A 51 10.17 36.19 5.99
N ALA A 52 11.42 35.72 5.87
CA ALA A 52 12.37 36.20 4.87
C ALA A 52 12.53 37.73 4.87
N ALA A 53 12.55 38.31 6.07
CA ALA A 53 12.41 39.75 6.25
C ALA A 53 13.56 40.53 5.60
N ARG A 54 13.22 41.50 4.74
CA ARG A 54 14.14 42.50 4.19
C ARG A 54 14.13 43.79 5.00
N VAL A 55 15.18 44.61 4.87
CA VAL A 55 15.25 45.92 5.55
C VAL A 55 14.10 46.83 5.09
N SER A 56 13.78 46.80 3.79
CA SER A 56 12.67 47.56 3.20
C SER A 56 11.29 47.22 3.79
N GLU A 57 11.10 46.00 4.29
CA GLU A 57 9.83 45.51 4.83
C GLU A 57 9.64 45.85 6.32
N LEU A 58 10.71 46.16 7.06
CA LEU A 58 10.65 46.48 8.48
C LEU A 58 9.72 47.68 8.78
N ALA A 59 9.89 48.78 8.03
CA ALA A 59 9.07 49.97 8.21
C ALA A 59 7.60 49.73 7.80
N TRP A 60 7.38 48.87 6.81
CA TRP A 60 6.03 48.45 6.41
C TRP A 60 5.36 47.63 7.52
N GLY A 61 6.05 46.62 8.05
CA GLY A 61 5.51 45.75 9.11
C GLY A 61 5.18 46.51 10.39
N LEU A 62 6.04 47.44 10.82
CA LEU A 62 5.76 48.30 11.98
C LEU A 62 4.48 49.13 11.77
N ARG A 63 4.31 49.76 10.61
CA ARG A 63 3.11 50.56 10.31
C ARG A 63 1.85 49.72 10.16
N GLN A 64 1.96 48.55 9.52
CA GLN A 64 0.82 47.71 9.20
C GLN A 64 0.26 46.99 10.42
N TYR A 65 1.14 46.40 11.23
CA TYR A 65 0.72 45.55 12.35
C TYR A 65 0.63 46.29 13.68
N GLN A 66 1.08 47.55 13.72
CA GLN A 66 1.14 48.40 14.91
C GLN A 66 1.50 47.64 16.20
N PRO A 67 2.65 46.96 16.25
CA PRO A 67 2.97 46.05 17.34
C PRO A 67 3.26 46.79 18.65
N GLN A 68 2.99 46.14 19.78
CA GLN A 68 3.47 46.58 21.09
C GLN A 68 4.77 45.86 21.47
N ILE A 69 5.06 44.71 20.86
CA ILE A 69 6.29 43.95 21.05
C ILE A 69 6.93 43.71 19.68
N VAL A 70 8.22 43.98 19.54
CA VAL A 70 9.00 43.58 18.35
C VAL A 70 9.96 42.48 18.76
N HIS A 71 9.88 41.32 18.11
CA HIS A 71 10.78 40.20 18.32
C HIS A 71 11.61 39.99 17.05
N TYR A 72 12.91 40.12 17.13
CA TYR A 72 13.83 39.79 16.05
C TYR A 72 14.53 38.48 16.39
N ALA A 73 14.39 37.48 15.53
CA ALA A 73 15.04 36.18 15.64
C ALA A 73 15.99 36.00 14.44
N GLY A 74 17.28 36.27 14.63
CA GLY A 74 18.24 36.36 13.53
C GLY A 74 19.67 36.54 13.99
N HIS A 75 20.61 36.62 13.04
CA HIS A 75 22.02 36.83 13.34
C HIS A 75 22.31 38.30 13.68
N GLY A 76 23.32 38.53 14.51
CA GLY A 76 23.89 39.85 14.76
C GLY A 76 25.41 39.85 14.64
N SER A 77 25.99 41.00 14.32
CA SER A 77 27.45 41.20 14.28
C SER A 77 28.01 41.55 15.66
N GLU A 78 29.32 41.37 15.91
CA GLU A 78 29.98 41.89 17.13
C GLU A 78 29.78 43.42 17.31
N GLY A 79 29.54 44.14 16.20
CA GLY A 79 29.21 45.56 16.20
C GLY A 79 27.77 45.90 16.64
N GLY A 80 26.90 44.88 16.74
CA GLY A 80 25.48 44.97 17.03
C GLY A 80 24.59 45.05 15.79
N ASP A 81 25.13 44.95 14.57
CA ASP A 81 24.32 45.04 13.35
C ASP A 81 23.37 43.84 13.25
N LEU A 82 22.13 44.06 12.80
CA LEU A 82 21.14 43.02 12.59
C LEU A 82 21.09 42.65 11.10
N PHE A 83 21.18 41.37 10.77
CA PHE A 83 21.21 40.90 9.38
C PHE A 83 19.81 40.56 8.85
N PHE A 84 19.49 41.06 7.66
CA PHE A 84 18.23 40.86 6.94
C PHE A 84 18.50 40.21 5.58
N ASP A 85 17.44 39.69 4.96
CA ASP A 85 17.56 39.06 3.64
C ASP A 85 18.02 40.02 2.55
N PRO A 86 18.67 39.51 1.48
CA PRO A 86 19.03 40.31 0.33
C PRO A 86 17.81 41.04 -0.24
N GLU A 87 17.99 42.31 -0.60
CA GLU A 87 16.99 43.05 -1.36
C GLU A 87 16.83 42.44 -2.76
N GLU A 88 15.72 42.76 -3.44
CA GLU A 88 15.40 42.15 -4.73
C GLU A 88 16.48 42.42 -5.79
N GLY A 89 17.17 41.36 -6.22
CA GLY A 89 18.28 41.42 -7.18
C GLY A 89 19.68 41.39 -6.58
N ASP A 90 19.80 41.54 -5.26
CA ASP A 90 21.07 41.42 -4.55
C ASP A 90 21.36 39.97 -4.13
N ARG A 91 22.65 39.65 -3.99
CA ARG A 91 23.14 38.32 -3.60
C ARG A 91 23.68 38.24 -2.18
N VAL A 92 23.72 39.36 -1.45
CA VAL A 92 24.34 39.46 -0.13
C VAL A 92 23.32 40.01 0.86
N SER A 93 23.34 39.48 2.08
CA SER A 93 22.48 39.95 3.17
C SER A 93 22.69 41.42 3.50
N ALA A 94 21.60 42.11 3.83
CA ALA A 94 21.65 43.50 4.25
C ALA A 94 21.92 43.58 5.77
N ALA A 95 22.85 44.42 6.19
CA ALA A 95 23.12 44.67 7.61
C ALA A 95 22.53 46.01 8.04
N LEU A 96 21.75 46.01 9.12
CA LEU A 96 21.15 47.21 9.69
C LEU A 96 21.86 47.57 11.01
N SER A 97 22.50 48.73 11.05
CA SER A 97 23.27 49.15 12.23
C SER A 97 22.38 49.45 13.43
N PRO A 98 22.92 49.38 14.67
CA PRO A 98 22.18 49.69 15.89
C PRO A 98 21.46 51.05 15.84
N GLN A 99 22.11 52.07 15.27
CA GLN A 99 21.56 53.42 15.15
C GLN A 99 20.42 53.47 14.12
N GLN A 100 20.56 52.81 12.97
CA GLN A 100 19.53 52.79 11.93
C GLN A 100 18.25 52.09 12.40
N PHE A 101 18.38 50.98 13.14
CA PHE A 101 17.22 50.30 13.72
C PHE A 101 16.53 51.17 14.78
N ALA A 102 17.30 51.83 15.65
CA ALA A 102 16.76 52.76 16.65
C ALA A 102 16.06 53.98 16.01
N ASP A 103 16.61 54.54 14.93
CA ASP A 103 16.02 55.66 14.19
C ASP A 103 14.72 55.24 13.48
N THR A 104 14.69 54.03 12.90
CA THR A 104 13.48 53.45 12.29
C THR A 104 12.36 53.31 13.34
N LEU A 105 12.70 52.78 14.52
CA LEU A 105 11.73 52.63 15.60
C LEU A 105 11.27 53.98 16.15
N ARG A 106 12.16 54.97 16.26
CA ARG A 106 11.84 56.32 16.74
C ARG A 106 10.88 57.04 15.79
N ALA A 107 11.10 56.91 14.48
CA ALA A 107 10.20 57.44 13.46
C ALA A 107 8.80 56.80 13.56
N TYR A 108 8.73 55.48 13.78
CA TYR A 108 7.46 54.80 14.03
C TYR A 108 6.77 55.29 15.33
N GLN A 109 7.52 55.40 16.44
CA GLN A 109 7.00 55.82 17.74
C GLN A 109 6.34 57.20 17.72
N SER A 110 6.84 58.15 16.91
CA SER A 110 6.23 59.48 16.80
C SER A 110 4.86 59.51 16.10
N GLU A 111 4.53 58.46 15.34
CA GLU A 111 3.30 58.36 14.54
C GLU A 111 2.34 57.26 15.03
N ALA A 112 2.80 56.40 15.94
CA ALA A 112 2.09 55.20 16.36
C ALA A 112 0.92 55.50 17.32
N MET A 113 -0.27 55.01 16.97
CA MET A 113 -1.44 55.00 17.88
C MET A 113 -1.26 54.07 19.08
N ARG A 114 -0.42 53.04 18.93
CA ARG A 114 0.01 52.14 20.01
C ARG A 114 1.54 52.00 19.97
N PRO A 115 2.28 52.54 20.96
CA PRO A 115 3.75 52.52 20.94
C PRO A 115 4.32 51.12 21.18
N VAL A 116 5.51 50.86 20.64
CA VAL A 116 6.29 49.66 20.98
C VAL A 116 6.81 49.82 22.41
N ARG A 117 6.54 48.82 23.25
CA ARG A 117 6.88 48.80 24.69
C ARG A 117 7.98 47.81 25.06
N LEU A 118 8.23 46.83 24.18
CA LEU A 118 9.25 45.81 24.36
C LEU A 118 9.88 45.45 23.02
N VAL A 119 11.21 45.42 22.97
CA VAL A 119 11.96 44.84 21.85
C VAL A 119 12.78 43.65 22.33
N VAL A 120 12.66 42.50 21.69
CA VAL A 120 13.43 41.30 21.99
C VAL A 120 14.31 41.01 20.78
N LEU A 121 15.64 41.09 20.96
CA LEU A 121 16.61 40.83 19.91
C LEU A 121 17.30 39.49 20.17
N ALA A 122 16.61 38.39 19.81
CA ALA A 122 17.09 37.02 19.93
C ALA A 122 18.11 36.72 18.83
N GLY A 123 19.39 36.94 19.14
CA GLY A 123 20.50 36.78 18.19
C GLY A 123 21.86 37.03 18.83
N CYS A 124 22.93 36.60 18.16
CA CYS A 124 24.30 36.79 18.64
C CYS A 124 24.67 38.28 18.74
N HIS A 125 25.32 38.68 19.84
CA HIS A 125 25.88 40.03 20.04
C HIS A 125 24.89 41.22 19.90
N THR A 126 23.59 41.01 20.14
CA THR A 126 22.55 42.05 19.99
C THR A 126 22.44 43.04 21.17
N ALA A 127 23.20 42.85 22.26
CA ALA A 127 23.11 43.67 23.47
C ALA A 127 23.28 45.18 23.21
N ARG A 128 24.21 45.57 22.33
CA ARG A 128 24.44 46.99 22.00
C ARG A 128 23.23 47.63 21.31
N THR A 129 22.56 46.88 20.45
CA THR A 129 21.34 47.34 19.76
C THR A 129 20.17 47.41 20.73
N ALA A 130 20.05 46.45 21.65
CA ALA A 130 19.05 46.49 22.70
C ALA A 130 19.22 47.73 23.61
N GLU A 131 20.44 48.10 24.00
CA GLU A 131 20.70 49.29 24.81
C GLU A 131 20.19 50.59 24.16
N LEU A 132 20.50 50.78 22.86
CA LEU A 132 20.06 51.96 22.10
C LEU A 132 18.55 51.98 21.87
N VAL A 133 17.96 50.82 21.59
CA VAL A 133 16.53 50.68 21.31
C VAL A 133 15.69 50.80 22.58
N ALA A 134 16.20 50.41 23.75
CA ALA A 134 15.51 50.60 25.03
C ALA A 134 15.23 52.08 25.32
N GLN A 135 16.09 53.01 24.87
CA GLN A 135 15.87 54.46 24.98
C GLN A 135 14.65 54.93 24.18
N VAL A 136 14.20 54.13 23.21
CA VAL A 136 13.07 54.43 22.33
C VAL A 136 11.82 53.63 22.75
N ALA A 137 11.96 52.31 22.99
CA ALA A 137 10.84 51.39 23.26
C ALA A 137 10.48 51.22 24.75
N GLY A 138 11.25 51.80 25.67
CA GLY A 138 11.04 51.65 27.12
C GLY A 138 11.70 50.39 27.72
N CYS A 139 11.65 49.25 27.02
CA CYS A 139 12.39 48.03 27.40
C CYS A 139 12.96 47.32 26.18
N ALA A 140 14.18 46.79 26.28
CA ALA A 140 14.73 45.90 25.27
C ALA A 140 15.54 44.76 25.88
N VAL A 141 15.46 43.58 25.28
CA VAL A 141 16.24 42.39 25.63
C VAL A 141 17.24 42.11 24.51
N GLY A 142 18.50 41.90 24.86
CA GLY A 142 19.56 41.52 23.91
C GLY A 142 20.58 40.59 24.54
N PHE A 143 21.47 40.04 23.73
CA PHE A 143 22.43 39.01 24.14
C PHE A 143 23.87 39.50 23.93
N GLN A 144 24.74 39.32 24.93
CA GLN A 144 26.16 39.71 24.81
C GLN A 144 27.03 38.68 24.06
N GLY A 145 26.62 37.40 24.07
CA GLY A 145 27.36 36.31 23.43
C GLY A 145 26.57 35.66 22.30
N GLU A 146 26.97 34.43 21.95
CA GLU A 146 26.29 33.59 20.96
C GLU A 146 25.33 32.63 21.67
N PRO A 147 24.03 32.95 21.76
CA PRO A 147 23.06 32.04 22.37
C PRO A 147 22.83 30.82 21.45
N SER A 148 22.63 29.65 22.05
CA SER A 148 22.22 28.45 21.30
C SER A 148 20.80 28.63 20.75
N ASP A 149 20.61 28.46 19.45
CA ASP A 149 19.30 28.51 18.78
C ASP A 149 18.27 27.60 19.44
N ILE A 150 18.70 26.42 19.88
CA ILE A 150 17.84 25.43 20.54
C ILE A 150 17.41 25.95 21.91
N ALA A 151 18.34 26.58 22.65
CA ALA A 151 18.05 27.12 23.97
C ALA A 151 17.08 28.32 23.89
N LEU A 152 17.25 29.20 22.90
CA LEU A 152 16.33 30.31 22.64
C LEU A 152 14.94 29.82 22.26
N ALA A 153 14.89 28.94 21.25
CA ALA A 153 13.64 28.42 20.70
C ALA A 153 12.84 27.58 21.70
N THR A 154 13.51 26.77 22.54
CA THR A 154 12.84 25.76 23.38
C THR A 154 12.59 26.26 24.81
N HIS A 155 13.42 27.16 25.31
CA HIS A 155 13.42 27.52 26.73
C HIS A 155 13.26 29.02 26.97
N PHE A 156 14.01 29.89 26.28
CA PHE A 156 13.94 31.33 26.56
C PHE A 156 12.64 31.96 26.07
N THR A 157 12.41 31.93 24.75
CA THR A 157 11.30 32.60 24.08
C THR A 157 9.92 32.11 24.55
N PRO A 158 9.61 30.79 24.57
CA PRO A 158 8.30 30.33 25.05
C PRO A 158 8.00 30.76 26.50
N ASN A 159 8.98 30.70 27.41
CA ASN A 159 8.78 31.06 28.81
C ASN A 159 8.70 32.58 29.02
N LEU A 160 9.42 33.37 28.22
CA LEU A 160 9.31 34.83 28.25
C LEU A 160 7.87 35.27 27.92
N TYR A 161 7.31 34.76 26.83
CA TYR A 161 5.98 35.16 26.38
C TYR A 161 4.85 34.54 27.20
N ALA A 162 5.02 33.32 27.70
CA ALA A 162 4.10 32.74 28.68
C ALA A 162 4.00 33.62 29.93
N ALA A 163 5.14 34.05 30.48
CA ALA A 163 5.17 34.95 31.64
C ALA A 163 4.55 36.33 31.33
N LEU A 164 4.79 36.91 30.15
CA LEU A 164 4.18 38.18 29.73
C LEU A 164 2.66 38.08 29.56
N SER A 165 2.14 36.93 29.11
CA SER A 165 0.70 36.72 28.96
C SER A 165 -0.06 36.72 30.29
N GLY A 166 0.62 36.39 31.41
CA GLY A 166 0.08 36.40 32.77
C GLY A 166 0.13 37.76 33.49
N GLU A 167 0.15 38.88 32.76
CA GLU A 167 0.22 40.26 33.28
C GLU A 167 1.45 40.55 34.17
N ARG A 168 2.53 39.78 34.05
CA ARG A 168 3.78 40.03 34.77
C ARG A 168 4.51 41.25 34.19
N SER A 169 5.43 41.82 34.96
CA SER A 169 6.34 42.85 34.43
C SER A 169 7.34 42.23 33.47
N VAL A 170 7.86 43.03 32.52
CA VAL A 170 8.90 42.58 31.57
C VAL A 170 10.10 42.02 32.32
N GLN A 171 10.51 42.68 33.41
CA GLN A 171 11.61 42.21 34.24
C GLN A 171 11.35 40.81 34.81
N ASN A 172 10.16 40.58 35.37
CA ASN A 172 9.85 39.28 35.93
C ASN A 172 9.76 38.19 34.84
N ALA A 173 9.25 38.53 33.65
CA ALA A 173 9.20 37.60 32.52
C ALA A 173 10.60 37.19 32.04
N VAL A 174 11.55 38.13 31.96
CA VAL A 174 12.96 37.84 31.63
C VAL A 174 13.62 37.00 32.72
N GLU A 175 13.35 37.30 34.00
CA GLU A 175 13.87 36.49 35.13
C GLU A 175 13.38 35.04 35.06
N VAL A 176 12.10 34.82 34.75
CA VAL A 176 11.52 33.47 34.58
C VAL A 176 12.17 32.74 33.41
N ALA A 177 12.26 33.37 32.24
CA ALA A 177 12.88 32.77 31.05
C ALA A 177 14.37 32.44 31.28
N THR A 178 15.08 33.31 32.00
CA THR A 178 16.50 33.11 32.33
C THR A 178 16.71 32.03 33.39
N ALA A 179 15.82 31.94 34.37
CA ALA A 179 15.84 30.86 35.36
C ALA A 179 15.58 29.51 34.69
N GLU A 180 14.66 29.45 33.73
CA GLU A 180 14.38 28.22 33.00
C GLU A 180 15.57 27.76 32.14
N LEU A 181 16.25 28.70 31.46
CA LEU A 181 17.52 28.38 30.79
C LEU A 181 18.54 27.73 31.74
N ARG A 182 18.66 28.23 32.98
CA ARG A 182 19.58 27.64 33.97
C ARG A 182 19.14 26.24 34.39
N ASN A 183 17.85 26.03 34.64
CA ASN A 183 17.29 24.74 35.05
C ASN A 183 17.52 23.65 33.99
N GLN A 184 17.52 24.01 32.72
CA GLN A 184 17.71 23.11 31.59
C GLN A 184 19.20 22.93 31.19
N GLY A 185 20.13 23.41 32.02
CA GLY A 185 21.57 23.25 31.79
C GLY A 185 22.22 24.30 30.88
N HIS A 186 21.46 25.30 30.40
CA HIS A 186 21.93 26.39 29.52
C HIS A 186 22.42 27.61 30.33
N SER A 187 23.29 27.37 31.33
CA SER A 187 23.77 28.43 32.23
C SER A 187 24.68 29.45 31.54
N ARG A 188 25.34 29.09 30.44
CA ARG A 188 26.17 30.03 29.68
C ARG A 188 25.30 31.05 28.96
N GLU A 189 24.28 30.58 28.25
CA GLU A 189 23.32 31.38 27.50
C GLU A 189 22.51 32.27 28.45
N ALA A 190 22.06 31.74 29.59
CA ALA A 190 21.36 32.50 30.62
C ALA A 190 22.16 33.71 31.14
N ASN A 191 23.49 33.61 31.18
CA ASN A 191 24.36 34.70 31.63
C ASN A 191 24.64 35.75 30.54
N THR A 192 24.24 35.50 29.29
CA THR A 192 24.38 36.46 28.19
C THR A 192 23.15 37.34 27.99
N VAL A 193 21.99 36.95 28.54
CA VAL A 193 20.73 37.71 28.45
C VAL A 193 20.83 39.00 29.25
N LEU A 194 20.62 40.14 28.59
CA LEU A 194 20.54 41.45 29.23
C LEU A 194 19.20 42.12 28.95
N LEU A 195 18.58 42.65 30.00
CA LEU A 195 17.43 43.53 29.92
C LEU A 195 17.89 44.98 30.12
N PHE A 196 17.63 45.82 29.12
CA PHE A 196 17.90 47.25 29.12
C PHE A 196 16.61 48.03 29.36
N GLN A 197 16.71 49.08 30.17
CA GLN A 197 15.58 49.92 30.57
C GLN A 197 15.75 51.34 30.06
N GLY A 198 14.70 51.85 29.42
CA GLY A 198 14.59 53.23 28.95
C GLY A 198 14.11 54.22 30.01
N PRO A 199 14.09 55.52 29.69
CA PRO A 199 13.65 56.58 30.60
C PRO A 199 12.14 56.45 30.87
N GLY A 200 11.76 56.00 32.07
CA GLY A 200 10.34 55.86 32.46
C GLY A 200 10.00 54.68 33.38
N GLY A 201 10.97 53.81 33.68
CA GLY A 201 10.75 52.71 34.64
C GLY A 201 9.82 51.59 34.12
N GLU A 202 9.63 51.47 32.80
CA GLU A 202 8.58 50.63 32.20
C GLU A 202 8.73 49.13 32.50
N CYS A 203 9.97 48.63 32.61
CA CYS A 203 10.22 47.19 32.75
C CYS A 203 9.72 46.58 34.06
N MET A 204 9.41 47.41 35.07
CA MET A 204 8.87 46.98 36.37
C MET A 204 7.34 47.04 36.44
N LYS A 205 6.66 47.60 35.44
CA LYS A 205 5.20 47.71 35.41
C LYS A 205 4.58 46.44 34.80
N PRO A 206 3.40 45.98 35.27
CA PRO A 206 2.64 44.92 34.62
C PRO A 206 2.41 45.20 33.13
N PHE A 207 2.64 44.20 32.28
CA PHE A 207 2.41 44.33 30.84
C PHE A 207 0.90 44.20 30.55
N GLN A 208 0.19 45.34 30.51
CA GLN A 208 -1.25 45.39 30.25
C GLN A 208 -1.59 45.08 28.79
N THR A 209 -2.55 44.19 28.57
CA THR A 209 -2.93 43.74 27.22
C THR A 209 -4.16 44.43 26.62
N GLY A 210 -5.04 45.13 27.40
CA GLY A 210 -6.21 45.86 26.85
C GLY A 210 -7.00 46.83 27.77
N PRO A 211 -8.03 47.58 27.26
CA PRO A 211 -8.91 48.47 28.04
C PRO A 211 -10.30 47.86 28.40
N THR A 212 -10.90 48.25 29.55
CA THR A 212 -12.15 47.68 30.13
C THR A 212 -13.44 48.38 29.65
N ILE A 213 -14.45 47.64 29.13
CA ILE A 213 -15.83 48.15 28.88
C ILE A 213 -16.90 47.11 29.29
N ALA A 214 -17.98 47.55 29.94
CA ALA A 214 -19.10 46.76 30.47
C ALA A 214 -20.18 46.42 29.42
N GLN A 215 -20.80 45.23 29.50
CA GLN A 215 -21.90 44.76 28.65
C GLN A 215 -23.28 44.82 29.35
N PRO A 216 -24.39 45.02 28.61
CA PRO A 216 -25.73 44.56 29.00
C PRO A 216 -26.25 43.37 28.14
N ALA A 217 -27.24 42.66 28.71
CA ALA A 217 -27.75 41.32 28.39
C ALA A 217 -28.63 41.18 27.12
N PRO A 218 -28.87 39.94 26.61
CA PRO A 218 -29.58 39.69 25.35
C PRO A 218 -31.09 39.40 25.54
N SER A 219 -31.88 39.61 24.49
CA SER A 219 -33.27 39.14 24.37
C SER A 219 -33.51 38.42 23.05
N ALA A 220 -34.46 37.48 23.09
CA ALA A 220 -34.71 36.37 22.17
C ALA A 220 -35.72 36.68 21.04
N VAL A 221 -35.99 35.64 20.20
CA VAL A 221 -37.14 35.35 19.27
C VAL A 221 -36.58 34.98 17.88
N GLY A 222 -36.97 33.93 17.14
CA GLY A 222 -38.05 32.95 17.23
C GLY A 222 -38.60 32.61 15.82
N VAL A 223 -38.25 31.42 15.30
CA VAL A 223 -39.01 30.42 14.48
C VAL A 223 -39.63 30.68 13.07
N LEU A 224 -39.47 29.63 12.21
CA LEU A 224 -40.37 28.99 11.20
C LEU A 224 -40.43 29.47 9.71
N PHE A 225 -40.13 28.56 8.75
CA PHE A 225 -41.10 27.81 7.88
C PHE A 225 -40.44 26.85 6.84
N GLN A 226 -41.23 25.86 6.40
CA GLN A 226 -40.95 24.65 5.60
C GLN A 226 -41.17 24.78 4.07
N ASP A 227 -40.53 23.84 3.33
CA ASP A 227 -40.84 23.12 2.06
C ASP A 227 -41.09 23.83 0.70
N VAL A 228 -40.37 23.36 -0.35
CA VAL A 228 -40.88 22.58 -1.52
C VAL A 228 -39.97 22.69 -2.80
N HIS A 229 -39.61 21.50 -3.33
CA HIS A 229 -39.26 21.04 -4.70
C HIS A 229 -38.06 21.53 -5.56
N ALA A 230 -37.49 20.52 -6.21
CA ALA A 230 -36.39 20.50 -7.17
C ALA A 230 -36.75 20.99 -8.58
N ARG A 231 -35.81 21.71 -9.23
CA ARG A 231 -35.27 21.47 -10.59
C ARG A 231 -34.31 22.59 -11.03
N ASP A 232 -33.27 22.18 -11.75
CA ASP A 232 -32.36 22.93 -12.63
C ASP A 232 -31.55 24.11 -12.03
N ILE A 233 -30.24 23.92 -11.84
CA ILE A 233 -29.30 25.03 -11.56
C ILE A 233 -28.03 24.87 -12.40
N ALA A 234 -27.97 25.66 -13.48
CA ALA A 234 -26.71 26.21 -13.97
C ALA A 234 -26.11 27.09 -12.86
N ILE A 235 -24.80 27.00 -12.62
CA ILE A 235 -24.08 27.76 -11.59
C ILE A 235 -24.31 29.27 -11.81
N LYS A 236 -25.29 29.82 -11.09
CA LYS A 236 -25.50 31.25 -10.89
C LYS A 236 -25.77 31.45 -9.40
N GLU A 237 -24.91 32.27 -8.81
CA GLU A 237 -24.98 32.92 -7.49
C GLU A 237 -25.70 32.14 -6.38
N VAL A 238 -24.89 31.59 -5.48
CA VAL A 238 -25.32 31.10 -4.17
C VAL A 238 -25.93 32.29 -3.41
N THR A 239 -27.26 32.35 -3.34
CA THR A 239 -27.99 33.15 -2.35
C THR A 239 -28.68 32.18 -1.41
N VAL A 240 -28.08 31.91 -0.25
CA VAL A 240 -28.74 31.16 0.82
C VAL A 240 -29.30 32.19 1.80
N ILE A 241 -30.63 32.33 1.79
CA ILE A 241 -31.35 33.03 2.86
C ILE A 241 -31.42 32.07 4.05
N VAL A 242 -30.44 32.17 4.94
CA VAL A 242 -30.56 31.74 6.34
C VAL A 242 -30.02 32.89 7.19
N GLY A 243 -30.94 33.56 7.89
CA GLY A 243 -30.72 34.50 8.98
C GLY A 243 -29.37 35.23 9.03
N GLY A 244 -29.28 36.38 8.36
CA GLY A 244 -28.41 37.48 8.75
C GLY A 244 -26.91 37.20 8.81
N ARG A 245 -26.32 36.52 7.82
CA ARG A 245 -24.86 36.56 7.61
C ARG A 245 -24.50 37.56 6.51
N ASP A 246 -23.58 38.45 6.89
CA ASP A 246 -22.99 39.55 6.12
C ASP A 246 -22.46 39.04 4.76
N GLU A 247 -22.81 39.69 3.64
CA GLU A 247 -22.34 39.35 2.27
C GLU A 247 -20.81 39.21 2.20
N ARG A 248 -20.12 39.93 3.09
CA ARG A 248 -18.67 39.86 3.29
C ARG A 248 -18.16 38.48 3.71
N SER A 249 -18.86 37.81 4.63
CA SER A 249 -18.50 36.46 5.09
C SER A 249 -18.64 35.43 3.98
N MET A 250 -19.65 35.60 3.12
CA MET A 250 -19.94 34.68 2.03
C MET A 250 -18.92 34.78 0.89
N LYS A 251 -18.50 36.01 0.55
CA LYS A 251 -17.36 36.24 -0.36
C LYS A 251 -16.05 35.67 0.18
N MET A 252 -15.77 35.90 1.46
CA MET A 252 -14.56 35.42 2.12
C MET A 252 -14.46 33.87 2.14
N SER A 253 -15.56 33.17 2.45
CA SER A 253 -15.59 31.69 2.38
C SER A 253 -15.36 31.16 0.95
N SER A 254 -15.87 31.88 -0.07
CA SER A 254 -15.65 31.51 -1.47
C SER A 254 -14.18 31.70 -1.89
N GLU A 255 -13.52 32.77 -1.44
CA GLU A 255 -12.09 33.00 -1.71
C GLU A 255 -11.21 31.96 -1.00
N LEU A 256 -11.48 31.67 0.29
CA LEU A 256 -10.77 30.64 1.04
C LEU A 256 -10.91 29.24 0.41
N HIS A 257 -12.08 28.94 -0.15
CA HIS A 257 -12.29 27.68 -0.87
C HIS A 257 -11.47 27.63 -2.15
N LEU A 258 -11.41 28.70 -2.94
CA LEU A 258 -10.57 28.75 -4.13
C LEU A 258 -9.08 28.63 -3.78
N ASP A 259 -8.63 29.27 -2.70
CA ASP A 259 -7.25 29.14 -2.21
C ASP A 259 -6.92 27.71 -1.78
N TYR A 260 -7.86 27.05 -1.09
CA TYR A 260 -7.74 25.64 -0.78
C TYR A 260 -7.57 24.79 -2.05
N LEU A 261 -8.40 24.99 -3.07
CA LEU A 261 -8.30 24.26 -4.34
C LEU A 261 -6.98 24.54 -5.08
N ARG A 262 -6.52 25.80 -5.11
CA ARG A 262 -5.23 26.19 -5.71
C ARG A 262 -4.06 25.53 -5.00
N SER A 263 -4.14 25.41 -3.67
CA SER A 263 -3.08 24.79 -2.87
C SER A 263 -2.78 23.36 -3.28
N LEU A 264 -3.76 22.63 -3.84
CA LEU A 264 -3.60 21.26 -4.32
C LEU A 264 -2.71 21.13 -5.56
N PHE A 265 -2.49 22.24 -6.27
CA PHE A 265 -1.59 22.33 -7.44
C PHE A 265 -0.32 23.12 -7.15
N GLY A 266 -0.15 23.62 -5.92
CA GLY A 266 0.98 24.44 -5.51
C GLY A 266 2.30 23.67 -5.50
N GLU A 267 3.41 24.41 -5.48
CA GLU A 267 4.74 23.78 -5.46
C GLU A 267 4.98 22.94 -4.20
N ASP A 268 4.39 23.34 -3.07
CA ASP A 268 4.50 22.64 -1.78
C ASP A 268 3.55 21.44 -1.63
N CYS A 269 2.66 21.19 -2.60
CA CYS A 269 1.73 20.07 -2.56
C CYS A 269 2.42 18.76 -2.99
N GLU A 270 3.06 18.11 -2.02
CA GLU A 270 3.88 16.93 -2.26
C GLU A 270 3.08 15.69 -2.69
N TRP A 271 1.87 15.49 -2.16
CA TRP A 271 1.09 14.28 -2.48
C TRP A 271 0.55 14.26 -3.93
N ALA A 272 0.44 15.42 -4.58
CA ALA A 272 -0.01 15.57 -5.96
C ALA A 272 1.09 15.31 -7.01
N LYS A 273 2.31 15.03 -6.55
CA LYS A 273 3.50 14.89 -7.38
C LYS A 273 4.12 13.50 -7.24
N VAL A 274 4.81 13.07 -8.29
CA VAL A 274 5.56 11.81 -8.31
C VAL A 274 7.04 12.13 -8.47
N SER A 275 7.86 11.56 -7.58
CA SER A 275 9.32 11.68 -7.67
C SER A 275 9.83 10.97 -8.92
N MET A 276 10.67 11.65 -9.69
CA MET A 276 11.35 11.07 -10.85
C MET A 276 12.79 10.65 -10.54
N SER A 277 13.18 10.64 -9.26
CA SER A 277 14.54 10.25 -8.81
C SER A 277 14.95 8.86 -9.31
N LEU A 278 13.98 7.93 -9.42
CA LEU A 278 14.18 6.58 -9.97
C LEU A 278 14.67 6.58 -11.44
N PHE A 279 14.29 7.58 -12.23
CA PHE A 279 14.44 7.56 -13.69
C PHE A 279 15.58 8.44 -14.22
N ALA A 280 15.95 9.53 -13.53
CA ALA A 280 16.96 10.46 -14.02
C ALA A 280 17.64 11.27 -12.89
N PRO A 281 18.83 10.86 -12.40
CA PRO A 281 19.52 11.62 -11.36
C PRO A 281 20.24 12.88 -11.87
N ASP A 282 20.80 12.89 -13.10
CA ASP A 282 21.72 13.98 -13.50
C ASP A 282 21.62 14.52 -14.95
N GLU A 283 21.11 13.79 -15.94
CA GLU A 283 21.34 14.17 -17.36
C GLU A 283 20.16 14.85 -18.07
N ILE A 284 18.96 14.83 -17.51
CA ILE A 284 17.80 15.46 -18.14
C ILE A 284 17.37 16.64 -17.28
N ARG A 285 17.19 17.82 -17.90
CA ARG A 285 16.52 18.99 -17.32
C ARG A 285 15.01 18.73 -17.04
N LEU A 286 14.68 17.55 -16.51
CA LEU A 286 13.37 17.22 -16.00
C LEU A 286 13.25 17.76 -14.58
N ALA A 287 12.08 18.30 -14.24
CA ALA A 287 11.76 18.60 -12.85
C ALA A 287 11.92 17.30 -12.03
N ARG A 288 12.59 17.39 -10.86
CA ARG A 288 12.78 16.26 -9.93
C ARG A 288 11.47 15.56 -9.55
N LYS A 289 10.35 16.25 -9.68
CA LYS A 289 9.00 15.76 -9.46
C LYS A 289 8.12 16.18 -10.65
N VAL A 290 7.29 15.26 -11.15
CA VAL A 290 6.27 15.55 -12.17
C VAL A 290 4.88 15.48 -11.55
N SER A 291 3.90 16.12 -12.20
CA SER A 291 2.51 16.00 -11.75
C SER A 291 2.06 14.55 -11.89
N LEU A 292 1.32 14.04 -10.90
CA LEU A 292 0.69 12.72 -11.01
C LEU A 292 -0.18 12.60 -12.28
N LEU A 293 -0.82 13.70 -12.69
CA LEU A 293 -1.69 13.75 -13.87
C LEU A 293 -0.96 13.40 -15.18
N ASP A 294 0.35 13.67 -15.25
CA ASP A 294 1.15 13.43 -16.46
C ASP A 294 1.36 11.93 -16.75
N ILE A 295 1.32 11.09 -15.70
CA ILE A 295 1.70 9.67 -15.78
C ILE A 295 0.63 8.71 -15.25
N PHE A 296 -0.49 9.23 -14.74
CA PHE A 296 -1.58 8.41 -14.24
C PHE A 296 -2.15 7.50 -15.33
N THR A 297 -2.38 6.23 -15.00
CA THR A 297 -3.03 5.24 -15.87
C THR A 297 -4.23 4.67 -15.11
N PRO A 298 -5.45 4.68 -15.69
CA PRO A 298 -6.64 4.13 -15.04
C PRO A 298 -6.48 2.63 -14.72
N LEU A 299 -6.76 2.24 -13.49
CA LEU A 299 -6.56 0.87 -13.01
C LEU A 299 -7.86 0.05 -13.08
N PRO A 300 -7.82 -1.17 -13.62
CA PRO A 300 -9.00 -2.05 -13.69
C PRO A 300 -9.47 -2.45 -12.30
N VAL A 301 -10.73 -2.86 -12.19
CA VAL A 301 -11.29 -3.50 -10.99
C VAL A 301 -11.60 -4.96 -11.27
N ASP A 302 -11.80 -5.74 -10.21
CA ASP A 302 -12.01 -7.18 -10.21
C ASP A 302 -13.40 -7.62 -10.65
N PHE A 303 -14.20 -6.75 -11.26
CA PHE A 303 -15.47 -7.13 -11.89
C PHE A 303 -15.57 -6.63 -13.33
N ALA A 304 -16.36 -7.35 -14.12
CA ALA A 304 -16.72 -6.97 -15.48
C ALA A 304 -18.25 -7.02 -15.67
N ILE A 305 -18.72 -6.26 -16.67
CA ILE A 305 -20.13 -6.26 -17.09
C ILE A 305 -20.20 -6.90 -18.46
N THR A 306 -21.00 -7.97 -18.59
CA THR A 306 -21.30 -8.58 -19.88
C THR A 306 -22.68 -8.10 -20.35
N MET A 307 -22.78 -7.71 -21.61
CA MET A 307 -23.97 -7.12 -22.19
C MET A 307 -24.41 -7.91 -23.42
N GLU A 308 -25.67 -8.31 -23.48
CA GLU A 308 -26.30 -8.86 -24.68
C GLU A 308 -26.74 -7.69 -25.57
N LEU A 309 -26.34 -7.71 -26.83
CA LEU A 309 -26.63 -6.67 -27.81
C LEU A 309 -27.65 -7.18 -28.84
N THR A 310 -28.59 -6.32 -29.23
CA THR A 310 -29.44 -6.53 -30.40
C THR A 310 -28.62 -6.51 -31.69
N ASP A 311 -29.19 -6.99 -32.80
CA ASP A 311 -28.60 -6.92 -34.14
C ASP A 311 -28.25 -5.48 -34.58
N THR A 312 -28.93 -4.47 -34.01
CA THR A 312 -28.67 -3.04 -34.25
C THR A 312 -27.57 -2.47 -33.36
N GLY A 313 -27.01 -3.26 -32.42
CA GLY A 313 -25.96 -2.86 -31.50
C GLY A 313 -26.44 -2.13 -30.24
N GLU A 314 -27.74 -2.21 -29.92
CA GLU A 314 -28.29 -1.69 -28.67
C GLU A 314 -28.22 -2.76 -27.58
N VAL A 315 -28.03 -2.38 -26.31
CA VAL A 315 -28.00 -3.34 -25.20
C VAL A 315 -29.41 -3.84 -24.93
N GLU A 316 -29.65 -5.13 -25.17
CA GLU A 316 -30.89 -5.86 -24.90
C GLU A 316 -30.97 -6.31 -23.44
N ASP A 317 -29.88 -6.89 -22.90
CA ASP A 317 -29.78 -7.36 -21.51
C ASP A 317 -28.33 -7.25 -20.99
N TRP A 318 -28.11 -7.41 -19.69
CA TRP A 318 -26.77 -7.36 -19.09
C TRP A 318 -26.67 -8.13 -17.77
N TRP A 319 -25.44 -8.55 -17.43
CA TRP A 319 -25.07 -9.18 -16.18
C TRP A 319 -23.62 -8.84 -15.82
N SER A 320 -23.17 -9.25 -14.64
CA SER A 320 -21.84 -8.98 -14.11
C SER A 320 -21.18 -10.24 -13.59
N GLY A 321 -19.86 -10.25 -13.54
CA GLY A 321 -19.07 -11.34 -12.94
C GLY A 321 -17.70 -10.86 -12.48
N ALA A 322 -17.02 -11.68 -11.69
CA ALA A 322 -15.63 -11.44 -11.32
C ALA A 322 -14.73 -11.40 -12.57
N ALA A 323 -13.69 -10.56 -12.53
CA ALA A 323 -12.73 -10.32 -13.61
C ALA A 323 -11.39 -11.06 -13.41
N ARG A 324 -11.27 -11.85 -12.33
CA ARG A 324 -10.03 -12.52 -11.89
C ARG A 324 -10.00 -14.02 -12.15
N SER A 325 -11.03 -14.59 -12.77
CA SER A 325 -10.96 -15.97 -13.24
C SER A 325 -10.46 -15.98 -14.69
N GLN A 326 -10.35 -17.16 -15.29
CA GLN A 326 -10.23 -17.30 -16.74
C GLN A 326 -11.54 -16.82 -17.42
N ASP A 327 -12.00 -15.56 -17.21
CA ASP A 327 -13.44 -15.17 -17.25
C ASP A 327 -14.21 -15.45 -18.55
N ALA A 328 -13.53 -15.87 -19.62
CA ALA A 328 -14.13 -16.17 -20.91
C ALA A 328 -14.07 -17.66 -21.29
N ARG A 329 -13.27 -18.51 -20.60
CA ARG A 329 -13.06 -19.91 -21.01
C ARG A 329 -14.23 -20.83 -20.67
N GLU A 330 -15.00 -20.54 -19.62
CA GLU A 330 -16.15 -21.37 -19.23
C GLU A 330 -17.44 -20.96 -19.94
N VAL A 331 -17.62 -19.66 -20.25
CA VAL A 331 -18.67 -19.21 -21.18
C VAL A 331 -18.46 -19.80 -22.58
N GLN A 332 -17.19 -20.03 -22.98
CA GLN A 332 -16.81 -20.79 -24.18
C GLN A 332 -17.08 -22.30 -24.10
N GLN A 333 -17.09 -22.89 -22.91
CA GLN A 333 -17.28 -24.33 -22.74
C GLN A 333 -18.78 -24.70 -22.78
N GLU A 334 -19.65 -23.84 -22.24
CA GLU A 334 -21.10 -23.95 -22.42
C GLU A 334 -21.53 -23.71 -23.89
N TRP A 335 -20.85 -22.80 -24.62
CA TRP A 335 -21.11 -22.60 -26.06
C TRP A 335 -20.69 -23.82 -26.90
N TYR A 336 -19.63 -24.53 -26.49
CA TYR A 336 -19.20 -25.78 -27.13
C TYR A 336 -20.24 -26.90 -26.98
N ASP A 337 -20.91 -27.01 -25.82
CA ASP A 337 -21.95 -28.02 -25.57
C ASP A 337 -23.28 -27.70 -26.29
N VAL A 338 -23.59 -26.42 -26.51
CA VAL A 338 -24.79 -25.99 -27.26
C VAL A 338 -24.62 -26.27 -28.77
N VAL A 339 -23.47 -25.93 -29.35
CA VAL A 339 -23.18 -26.18 -30.78
C VAL A 339 -23.02 -27.68 -31.06
N TRP A 340 -22.49 -28.47 -30.12
CA TRP A 340 -22.36 -29.91 -30.27
C TRP A 340 -23.71 -30.63 -30.27
N ASN A 341 -24.71 -30.11 -29.55
CA ASN A 341 -26.06 -30.67 -29.54
C ASN A 341 -26.91 -30.30 -30.77
N GLU A 342 -26.68 -29.13 -31.39
CA GLU A 342 -27.38 -28.75 -32.63
C GLU A 342 -26.95 -29.58 -33.85
N ARG A 343 -25.69 -30.01 -33.93
CA ARG A 343 -25.21 -30.92 -34.99
C ARG A 343 -25.74 -32.35 -34.86
N ALA A 344 -26.28 -32.73 -33.71
CA ALA A 344 -26.79 -34.07 -33.42
C ALA A 344 -28.32 -34.22 -33.60
N GLY A 345 -29.03 -33.16 -34.02
CA GLY A 345 -30.44 -33.24 -34.43
C GLY A 345 -31.44 -33.61 -33.32
N ARG A 346 -31.13 -33.33 -32.04
CA ARG A 346 -32.06 -33.56 -30.93
C ARG A 346 -32.80 -32.26 -30.56
N PRO A 347 -34.12 -32.29 -30.33
CA PRO A 347 -34.84 -31.13 -29.84
C PRO A 347 -34.42 -30.79 -28.40
N ALA A 348 -34.26 -29.50 -28.13
CA ALA A 348 -33.91 -28.98 -26.82
C ALA A 348 -34.97 -29.37 -25.76
N PRO A 349 -34.59 -29.80 -24.54
CA PRO A 349 -35.56 -30.15 -23.49
C PRO A 349 -36.36 -28.92 -23.04
N ASP A 350 -37.64 -29.12 -22.70
CA ASP A 350 -38.60 -28.09 -22.26
C ASP A 350 -38.19 -27.28 -21.01
N GLY A 351 -37.02 -27.53 -20.42
CA GLY A 351 -36.46 -26.83 -19.27
C GLY A 351 -35.74 -25.50 -19.58
N LEU A 352 -35.35 -25.24 -20.83
CA LEU A 352 -34.60 -24.01 -21.20
C LEU A 352 -35.38 -22.71 -21.02
N ARG A 353 -36.72 -22.77 -20.88
CA ARG A 353 -37.52 -21.59 -20.51
C ARG A 353 -37.39 -21.22 -19.03
N GLU A 354 -37.01 -22.15 -18.16
CA GLU A 354 -36.71 -21.90 -16.75
C GLU A 354 -35.26 -21.44 -16.56
N GLU A 355 -34.30 -21.82 -17.41
CA GLU A 355 -32.90 -21.34 -17.33
C GLU A 355 -32.72 -19.85 -17.66
N ARG A 356 -33.66 -19.22 -18.37
CA ARG A 356 -33.71 -17.75 -18.44
C ARG A 356 -33.93 -17.09 -17.06
N LYS A 357 -34.42 -17.84 -16.06
CA LYS A 357 -34.54 -17.39 -14.66
C LYS A 357 -33.26 -17.59 -13.83
N LEU A 358 -32.25 -18.28 -14.35
CA LEU A 358 -30.93 -18.45 -13.71
C LEU A 358 -29.95 -17.30 -14.03
N ARG A 359 -30.32 -16.36 -14.91
CA ARG A 359 -29.63 -15.06 -15.06
C ARG A 359 -29.91 -14.18 -13.84
N GLN A 360 -29.23 -14.46 -12.72
CA GLN A 360 -29.35 -13.62 -11.53
C GLN A 360 -28.54 -12.34 -11.69
N ARG A 361 -29.23 -11.21 -11.74
CA ARG A 361 -28.65 -9.87 -11.56
C ARG A 361 -28.32 -9.68 -10.07
N THR A 362 -27.39 -10.46 -9.54
CA THR A 362 -27.09 -10.49 -8.09
C THR A 362 -25.69 -9.97 -7.80
N TRP A 363 -25.62 -8.92 -6.97
CA TRP A 363 -24.39 -8.24 -6.57
C TRP A 363 -24.19 -8.31 -5.06
N ILE A 364 -23.95 -9.52 -4.58
CA ILE A 364 -23.59 -9.73 -3.17
C ILE A 364 -22.24 -9.04 -2.88
N ASP A 365 -21.29 -9.08 -3.82
CA ASP A 365 -19.91 -8.65 -3.60
C ASP A 365 -19.72 -7.13 -3.54
N LEU A 366 -20.47 -6.34 -4.32
CA LEU A 366 -20.42 -4.87 -4.22
C LEU A 366 -21.44 -4.32 -3.20
N GLY A 367 -22.35 -5.14 -2.67
CA GLY A 367 -23.43 -4.67 -1.80
C GLY A 367 -24.38 -3.64 -2.44
N VAL A 368 -24.56 -3.68 -3.78
CA VAL A 368 -25.39 -2.74 -4.54
C VAL A 368 -26.54 -3.48 -5.23
N ASP A 369 -27.72 -2.85 -5.30
CA ASP A 369 -28.82 -3.36 -6.12
C ASP A 369 -28.66 -3.05 -7.63
N GLU A 370 -29.56 -3.57 -8.45
CA GLU A 370 -29.57 -3.35 -9.90
C GLU A 370 -29.66 -1.85 -10.27
N ALA A 371 -30.36 -1.06 -9.46
CA ALA A 371 -30.56 0.36 -9.72
C ALA A 371 -29.26 1.17 -9.59
N GLY A 372 -28.39 0.82 -8.63
CA GLY A 372 -27.10 1.47 -8.44
C GLY A 372 -26.12 1.26 -9.61
N LEU A 373 -26.26 0.19 -10.39
CA LEU A 373 -25.39 -0.12 -11.54
C LEU A 373 -25.90 0.39 -12.89
N ALA A 374 -27.14 0.88 -12.95
CA ALA A 374 -27.70 1.51 -14.14
C ALA A 374 -26.79 2.59 -14.77
N PRO A 375 -26.05 3.43 -13.99
CA PRO A 375 -25.07 4.36 -14.55
C PRO A 375 -23.94 3.67 -15.32
N LEU A 376 -23.41 2.55 -14.82
CA LEU A 376 -22.35 1.78 -15.46
C LEU A 376 -22.82 1.11 -16.73
N VAL A 377 -24.02 0.51 -16.70
CA VAL A 377 -24.66 -0.08 -17.89
C VAL A 377 -24.89 1.00 -18.95
N GLY A 378 -25.29 2.21 -18.54
CA GLY A 378 -25.43 3.36 -19.42
C GLY A 378 -24.09 3.80 -20.05
N LEU A 379 -22.98 3.75 -19.30
CA LEU A 379 -21.64 4.02 -19.82
C LEU A 379 -21.19 2.94 -20.79
N ALA A 380 -21.36 1.68 -20.42
CA ALA A 380 -21.03 0.53 -21.24
C ALA A 380 -21.86 0.51 -22.54
N ARG A 381 -23.13 0.92 -22.51
CA ARG A 381 -23.98 1.12 -23.71
C ARG A 381 -23.41 2.18 -24.67
N LYS A 382 -22.93 3.31 -24.15
CA LYS A 382 -22.27 4.35 -24.98
C LYS A 382 -20.98 3.84 -25.61
N TRP A 383 -20.24 3.00 -24.89
CA TRP A 383 -19.04 2.37 -25.40
C TRP A 383 -19.36 1.33 -26.47
N ALA A 384 -20.38 0.49 -26.26
CA ALA A 384 -20.86 -0.51 -27.23
C ALA A 384 -21.19 0.10 -28.60
N THR A 385 -21.72 1.33 -28.63
CA THR A 385 -22.09 2.05 -29.86
C THR A 385 -20.93 2.78 -30.55
N GLY A 386 -19.74 2.85 -29.93
CA GLY A 386 -18.55 3.51 -30.48
C GLY A 386 -17.82 2.72 -31.58
N LYS A 387 -17.13 3.42 -32.48
CA LYS A 387 -16.28 2.84 -33.54
C LYS A 387 -14.80 2.81 -33.11
N LYS A 388 -14.33 1.74 -32.43
CA LYS A 388 -12.97 1.17 -32.56
C LYS A 388 -12.64 0.09 -31.50
N ALA A 389 -11.98 -0.97 -32.00
CA ALA A 389 -10.93 -1.83 -31.41
C ALA A 389 -11.21 -2.85 -30.27
N ASP A 390 -12.07 -2.63 -29.29
CA ASP A 390 -12.09 -3.48 -28.07
C ASP A 390 -13.26 -4.49 -27.96
N ARG A 391 -13.88 -4.86 -29.07
CA ARG A 391 -15.00 -5.83 -29.03
C ARG A 391 -14.45 -7.26 -29.01
N GLN A 392 -14.26 -7.86 -27.84
CA GLN A 392 -14.43 -9.30 -27.73
C GLN A 392 -15.93 -9.57 -27.85
N ARG A 393 -16.35 -9.95 -29.06
CA ARG A 393 -17.74 -10.20 -29.43
C ARG A 393 -17.85 -11.69 -29.73
N ASP A 394 -18.53 -12.42 -28.86
CA ASP A 394 -18.96 -13.79 -29.11
C ASP A 394 -20.49 -13.76 -29.04
N ASP A 395 -21.16 -14.15 -30.12
CA ASP A 395 -22.61 -14.38 -30.20
C ASP A 395 -23.48 -13.35 -29.45
N ASN A 396 -23.47 -12.11 -29.94
CA ASN A 396 -24.20 -10.95 -29.40
C ASN A 396 -23.79 -10.44 -28.00
N ASN A 397 -22.86 -11.10 -27.31
CA ASN A 397 -22.39 -10.67 -25.99
C ASN A 397 -21.14 -9.77 -26.07
N LEU A 398 -21.08 -8.77 -25.19
CA LEU A 398 -20.01 -7.79 -25.09
C LEU A 398 -19.51 -7.70 -23.65
N LEU A 399 -18.23 -8.02 -23.42
CA LEU A 399 -17.57 -7.88 -22.13
C LEU A 399 -16.97 -6.48 -21.95
N TRP A 400 -17.33 -5.79 -20.88
CA TRP A 400 -16.80 -4.49 -20.50
C TRP A 400 -16.09 -4.58 -19.14
N ARG A 401 -14.78 -4.29 -19.12
CA ARG A 401 -13.98 -4.24 -17.89
C ARG A 401 -14.07 -2.86 -17.26
N ALA A 402 -14.65 -2.78 -16.06
CA ALA A 402 -14.74 -1.54 -15.31
C ALA A 402 -13.36 -1.13 -14.76
N ASN A 403 -13.24 0.13 -14.34
CA ASN A 403 -12.06 0.65 -13.64
C ASN A 403 -12.48 1.25 -12.30
N ALA A 404 -11.51 1.60 -11.44
CA ALA A 404 -11.81 2.13 -10.12
C ALA A 404 -12.70 3.38 -10.14
N GLY A 405 -12.54 4.25 -11.15
CA GLY A 405 -13.36 5.44 -11.33
C GLY A 405 -14.81 5.14 -11.71
N HIS A 406 -15.05 4.03 -12.42
CA HIS A 406 -16.38 3.52 -12.69
C HIS A 406 -17.00 2.93 -11.43
N ALA A 407 -16.28 2.09 -10.70
CA ALA A 407 -16.79 1.48 -9.46
C ALA A 407 -17.21 2.53 -8.42
N ALA A 408 -16.41 3.60 -8.27
CA ALA A 408 -16.72 4.71 -7.37
C ALA A 408 -17.95 5.57 -7.78
N LEU A 409 -18.49 5.41 -9.00
CA LEU A 409 -19.75 6.05 -9.42
C LEU A 409 -21.00 5.31 -8.93
N VAL A 410 -20.85 4.04 -8.55
CA VAL A 410 -21.98 3.14 -8.28
C VAL A 410 -22.65 3.47 -6.95
N GLN A 411 -21.86 3.86 -5.95
CA GLN A 411 -22.36 4.20 -4.62
C GLN A 411 -21.68 5.45 -4.04
N PRO A 412 -22.41 6.24 -3.23
CA PRO A 412 -21.86 7.40 -2.55
C PRO A 412 -20.88 7.03 -1.42
N ARG A 413 -20.85 5.77 -0.98
CA ARG A 413 -19.94 5.26 0.05
C ARG A 413 -19.27 4.01 -0.48
N PHE A 414 -17.96 4.06 -0.66
CA PHE A 414 -17.26 3.01 -1.39
C PHE A 414 -15.86 2.72 -0.81
N VAL A 415 -15.52 1.44 -0.71
CA VAL A 415 -14.19 0.98 -0.31
C VAL A 415 -13.45 0.32 -1.49
N LEU A 416 -12.28 0.84 -1.81
CA LEU A 416 -11.39 0.27 -2.80
C LEU A 416 -10.31 -0.58 -2.13
N ILE A 417 -10.39 -1.88 -2.32
CA ILE A 417 -9.47 -2.89 -1.78
C ILE A 417 -8.34 -3.15 -2.79
N GLY A 418 -7.13 -3.46 -2.33
CA GLY A 418 -6.05 -3.81 -3.26
C GLY A 418 -4.72 -4.08 -2.58
N ASP A 419 -3.85 -4.82 -3.26
CA ASP A 419 -2.56 -5.24 -2.73
C ASP A 419 -1.57 -4.06 -2.56
N PRO A 420 -0.46 -4.23 -1.81
CA PRO A 420 0.59 -3.21 -1.73
C PRO A 420 1.11 -2.84 -3.13
N GLY A 421 1.30 -1.54 -3.38
CA GLY A 421 1.76 -1.04 -4.69
C GLY A 421 0.71 -1.08 -5.81
N SER A 422 -0.52 -1.53 -5.55
CA SER A 422 -1.60 -1.60 -6.56
C SER A 422 -2.08 -0.24 -7.06
N GLY A 423 -1.82 0.87 -6.34
CA GLY A 423 -2.16 2.23 -6.80
C GLY A 423 -3.45 2.83 -6.21
N LYS A 424 -3.98 2.27 -5.12
CA LYS A 424 -5.15 2.80 -4.38
C LYS A 424 -5.04 4.29 -4.01
N SER A 425 -3.97 4.67 -3.32
CA SER A 425 -3.69 6.06 -2.95
C SER A 425 -3.58 6.95 -4.19
N THR A 426 -2.90 6.44 -5.23
CA THR A 426 -2.74 7.13 -6.52
C THR A 426 -4.09 7.43 -7.18
N PHE A 427 -5.05 6.50 -7.10
CA PHE A 427 -6.41 6.69 -7.60
C PHE A 427 -7.16 7.81 -6.86
N LEU A 428 -7.19 7.78 -5.52
CA LEU A 428 -7.85 8.83 -4.73
C LEU A 428 -7.27 10.22 -5.03
N ARG A 429 -5.94 10.29 -5.15
CA ARG A 429 -5.22 11.54 -5.45
C ARG A 429 -5.54 12.07 -6.85
N HIS A 430 -5.57 11.19 -7.85
CA HIS A 430 -5.94 11.57 -9.23
C HIS A 430 -7.36 12.14 -9.30
N LEU A 431 -8.32 11.48 -8.63
CA LEU A 431 -9.71 11.89 -8.56
C LEU A 431 -9.85 13.27 -7.90
N ALA A 432 -9.16 13.50 -6.77
CA ALA A 432 -9.11 14.79 -6.10
C ALA A 432 -8.60 15.91 -7.01
N LEU A 433 -7.48 15.68 -7.71
CA LEU A 433 -6.90 16.66 -8.62
C LEU A 433 -7.85 16.97 -9.79
N CYS A 434 -8.50 15.97 -10.37
CA CYS A 434 -9.44 16.18 -11.47
C CYS A 434 -10.65 17.03 -11.07
N TRP A 435 -11.22 16.81 -9.88
CA TRP A 435 -12.32 17.64 -9.39
C TRP A 435 -11.87 19.05 -9.01
N ALA A 436 -10.75 19.19 -8.31
CA ALA A 436 -10.24 20.50 -7.92
C ALA A 436 -9.94 21.37 -9.15
N GLY A 437 -9.34 20.79 -10.18
CA GLY A 437 -9.05 21.51 -11.42
C GLY A 437 -10.31 21.89 -12.20
N GLN A 438 -11.35 21.05 -12.18
CA GLN A 438 -12.64 21.40 -12.78
C GLN A 438 -13.34 22.51 -12.02
N LEU A 439 -13.38 22.46 -10.69
CA LEU A 439 -13.99 23.51 -9.86
C LEU A 439 -13.32 24.88 -10.07
N LEU A 440 -11.99 24.90 -10.17
CA LEU A 440 -11.25 26.13 -10.49
C LEU A 440 -11.65 26.68 -11.87
N ARG A 441 -11.75 25.82 -12.89
CA ARG A 441 -12.17 26.26 -14.23
C ARG A 441 -13.60 26.77 -14.27
N ASP A 442 -14.51 26.10 -13.57
CA ASP A 442 -15.91 26.53 -13.47
C ASP A 442 -16.04 27.88 -12.75
N ALA A 443 -15.10 28.20 -11.85
CA ALA A 443 -14.97 29.50 -11.20
C ALA A 443 -14.27 30.58 -12.07
N GLY A 444 -13.81 30.23 -13.28
CA GLY A 444 -13.12 31.14 -14.20
C GLY A 444 -11.62 31.32 -13.93
N GLU A 445 -11.02 30.44 -13.12
CA GLU A 445 -9.59 30.45 -12.81
C GLU A 445 -8.77 29.70 -13.87
N ASN A 446 -7.68 30.29 -14.35
CA ASN A 446 -6.82 29.73 -15.41
C ASN A 446 -5.55 29.02 -14.88
N GLY A 447 -5.45 28.79 -13.57
CA GLY A 447 -4.24 28.25 -12.92
C GLY A 447 -4.15 26.72 -12.82
N ALA A 448 -5.23 25.98 -13.09
CA ALA A 448 -5.25 24.53 -12.97
C ALA A 448 -4.70 23.83 -14.24
N PRO A 449 -3.99 22.69 -14.11
CA PRO A 449 -3.54 21.90 -15.25
C PRO A 449 -4.71 21.48 -16.16
N PRO A 450 -4.55 21.50 -17.50
CA PRO A 450 -5.58 21.05 -18.45
C PRO A 450 -6.04 19.61 -18.20
N GLU A 451 -5.12 18.74 -17.79
CA GLU A 451 -5.34 17.32 -17.50
C GLU A 451 -6.19 17.12 -16.23
N ALA A 452 -6.19 18.10 -15.31
CA ALA A 452 -6.97 18.08 -14.07
C ALA A 452 -8.45 18.37 -14.35
N SER A 453 -9.15 17.51 -15.08
CA SER A 453 -10.52 17.77 -15.54
C SER A 453 -11.46 16.58 -15.47
N LEU A 454 -12.77 16.87 -15.49
CA LEU A 454 -13.79 15.82 -15.60
C LEU A 454 -13.67 15.01 -16.91
N ALA A 455 -13.03 15.55 -17.95
CA ALA A 455 -12.75 14.78 -19.17
C ALA A 455 -11.79 13.60 -18.91
N ALA A 456 -10.93 13.70 -17.88
CA ALA A 456 -10.08 12.61 -17.41
C ALA A 456 -10.83 11.60 -16.52
N LEU A 457 -12.10 11.85 -16.19
CA LEU A 457 -12.98 10.98 -15.38
C LEU A 457 -14.23 10.58 -16.18
N PRO A 458 -14.13 9.62 -17.12
CA PRO A 458 -15.27 9.18 -17.91
C PRO A 458 -16.47 8.79 -17.05
N GLY A 459 -17.65 9.33 -17.36
CA GLY A 459 -18.90 9.04 -16.65
C GLY A 459 -19.22 9.99 -15.49
N TRP A 460 -18.23 10.70 -14.96
CA TRP A 460 -18.46 11.71 -13.92
C TRP A 460 -19.08 12.97 -14.53
N ARG A 461 -20.20 13.42 -13.96
CA ARG A 461 -20.89 14.66 -14.36
C ARG A 461 -20.89 15.73 -13.28
N THR A 462 -20.59 15.32 -12.05
CA THR A 462 -20.59 16.17 -10.86
C THR A 462 -19.15 16.31 -10.37
N THR A 463 -18.78 17.53 -9.99
CA THR A 463 -17.54 17.84 -9.29
C THR A 463 -17.79 17.91 -7.79
N TYR A 464 -16.87 17.39 -7.00
CA TYR A 464 -16.90 17.50 -5.55
C TYR A 464 -15.67 18.25 -5.06
N THR A 465 -15.83 19.11 -4.05
CA THR A 465 -14.67 19.65 -3.32
C THR A 465 -13.97 18.48 -2.61
N PRO A 466 -12.75 18.11 -3.00
CA PRO A 466 -12.09 16.94 -2.44
C PRO A 466 -11.52 17.27 -1.05
N ILE A 467 -11.69 16.38 -0.09
CA ILE A 467 -11.05 16.44 1.23
C ILE A 467 -10.26 15.14 1.41
N TYR A 468 -8.95 15.21 1.12
CA TYR A 468 -8.05 14.06 1.22
C TYR A 468 -7.44 13.94 2.60
N ILE A 469 -7.54 12.76 3.22
CA ILE A 469 -7.09 12.47 4.58
C ILE A 469 -6.39 11.11 4.59
N GLU A 470 -5.16 11.05 5.09
CA GLU A 470 -4.51 9.77 5.41
C GLU A 470 -4.98 9.30 6.80
N LEU A 471 -5.66 8.15 6.87
CA LEU A 471 -6.29 7.67 8.10
C LEU A 471 -5.30 7.52 9.26
N ARG A 472 -4.06 7.09 8.98
CA ARG A 472 -2.97 7.02 9.97
C ARG A 472 -2.65 8.35 10.66
N THR A 473 -2.91 9.48 10.00
CA THR A 473 -2.66 10.81 10.58
C THR A 473 -3.88 11.33 11.33
N LEU A 474 -5.09 11.00 10.86
CA LEU A 474 -6.33 11.31 11.55
C LEU A 474 -6.44 10.60 12.90
N VAL A 475 -6.07 9.32 12.97
CA VAL A 475 -6.17 8.53 14.21
C VAL A 475 -5.28 9.07 15.33
N LYS A 476 -4.24 9.85 15.03
CA LYS A 476 -3.45 10.58 16.05
C LYS A 476 -4.29 11.62 16.80
N SER A 477 -5.42 12.05 16.23
CA SER A 477 -6.37 12.94 16.88
C SER A 477 -7.42 12.19 17.70
N PHE A 478 -7.51 10.85 17.60
CA PHE A 478 -8.49 10.06 18.34
C PHE A 478 -8.14 10.01 19.83
N PRO A 479 -9.13 9.75 20.71
CA PRO A 479 -8.86 9.45 22.11
C PRO A 479 -7.86 8.29 22.24
N PRO A 480 -6.91 8.35 23.18
CA PRO A 480 -5.97 7.25 23.40
C PRO A 480 -6.71 5.99 23.84
N LEU A 481 -6.14 4.83 23.50
CA LEU A 481 -6.64 3.54 23.96
C LEU A 481 -6.38 3.40 25.47
N PRO A 482 -7.29 2.76 26.24
CA PRO A 482 -7.13 2.60 27.68
C PRO A 482 -5.93 1.71 28.02
N GLU A 483 -5.03 2.22 28.86
CA GLU A 483 -3.88 1.47 29.40
C GLU A 483 -4.33 0.60 30.60
N GLY A 484 -5.11 -0.45 30.33
CA GLY A 484 -5.56 -1.44 31.34
C GLY A 484 -7.08 -1.66 31.37
N GLY A 485 -7.49 -2.84 31.85
CA GLY A 485 -8.85 -3.39 31.68
C GLY A 485 -10.02 -2.70 32.40
N ASP A 486 -9.77 -1.67 33.22
CA ASP A 486 -10.81 -1.01 34.03
C ASP A 486 -11.23 0.38 33.51
N GLN A 487 -10.58 0.94 32.47
CA GLN A 487 -10.99 2.23 31.90
C GLN A 487 -11.91 2.05 30.68
N PRO A 488 -13.07 2.75 30.62
CA PRO A 488 -13.98 2.65 29.48
C PRO A 488 -13.36 3.27 28.22
N LEU A 489 -13.52 2.59 27.10
CA LEU A 489 -13.09 3.06 25.79
C LEU A 489 -13.81 4.38 25.43
N LYS A 490 -13.03 5.39 25.07
CA LYS A 490 -13.58 6.66 24.56
C LYS A 490 -13.67 6.61 23.04
N LEU A 491 -14.85 6.86 22.50
CA LEU A 491 -15.10 6.88 21.06
C LEU A 491 -14.84 8.28 20.48
N PRO A 492 -14.23 8.38 19.28
CA PRO A 492 -14.06 9.64 18.57
C PRO A 492 -15.39 10.14 17.97
N GLY A 493 -15.42 11.39 17.55
CA GLY A 493 -16.48 11.96 16.74
C GLY A 493 -15.96 12.98 15.73
N LEU A 494 -16.82 13.91 15.33
CA LEU A 494 -16.48 14.92 14.32
C LEU A 494 -15.52 16.01 14.81
N LYS A 495 -15.35 16.13 16.13
CA LYS A 495 -14.42 17.08 16.73
C LYS A 495 -12.98 16.73 16.36
N GLU A 496 -12.66 15.43 16.31
CA GLU A 496 -11.35 14.91 15.94
C GLU A 496 -11.05 15.20 14.47
N LEU A 497 -12.02 14.99 13.56
CA LEU A 497 -11.92 15.41 12.16
C LEU A 497 -11.72 16.91 12.00
N ARG A 498 -12.52 17.73 12.69
CA ARG A 498 -12.36 19.20 12.69
C ARG A 498 -10.95 19.60 13.15
N THR A 499 -10.46 18.97 14.22
CA THR A 499 -9.12 19.24 14.76
C THR A 499 -8.04 18.86 13.75
N HIS A 500 -8.18 17.70 13.11
CA HIS A 500 -7.25 17.26 12.08
C HIS A 500 -7.21 18.23 10.88
N LEU A 501 -8.36 18.62 10.34
CA LEU A 501 -8.41 19.57 9.21
C LEU A 501 -7.82 20.94 9.56
N ARG A 502 -8.06 21.45 10.79
CA ARG A 502 -7.43 22.69 11.26
C ARG A 502 -5.90 22.63 11.28
N LEU A 503 -5.33 21.46 11.61
CA LEU A 503 -3.89 21.29 11.75
C LEU A 503 -3.18 21.03 10.42
N HIS A 504 -3.89 20.49 9.42
CA HIS A 504 -3.30 19.96 8.20
C HIS A 504 -3.72 20.68 6.91
N LEU A 505 -4.71 21.58 6.94
CA LEU A 505 -5.06 22.39 5.78
C LEU A 505 -4.11 23.61 5.62
N PRO A 506 -3.69 23.94 4.38
CA PRO A 506 -2.55 24.84 4.12
C PRO A 506 -2.88 26.35 4.19
N LEU A 507 -3.76 26.80 5.09
CA LEU A 507 -4.14 28.22 5.17
C LEU A 507 -3.84 28.83 6.54
N ASN A 508 -2.96 29.85 6.53
CA ASN A 508 -2.67 30.73 7.65
C ASN A 508 -3.85 31.66 7.90
N GLN A 509 -4.84 31.25 8.69
CA GLN A 509 -5.80 32.18 9.30
C GLN A 509 -6.48 31.53 10.51
N GLU A 510 -6.63 32.32 11.58
CA GLU A 510 -7.15 31.94 12.89
C GLU A 510 -8.63 31.50 12.92
N ASP A 511 -9.29 31.39 11.76
CA ASP A 511 -10.72 31.20 11.67
C ASP A 511 -11.10 29.80 11.16
N ASP A 512 -12.01 29.17 11.90
CA ASP A 512 -12.75 27.97 11.50
C ASP A 512 -13.51 28.11 10.18
N ALA A 513 -13.54 29.30 9.58
CA ALA A 513 -14.37 29.63 8.42
C ALA A 513 -14.20 28.65 7.25
N LEU A 514 -12.98 28.22 6.92
CA LEU A 514 -12.77 27.21 5.87
C LEU A 514 -13.27 25.84 6.30
N VAL A 515 -12.95 25.39 7.52
CA VAL A 515 -13.38 24.07 8.02
C VAL A 515 -14.89 24.00 8.14
N ASP A 516 -15.52 25.07 8.64
CA ASP A 516 -16.96 25.27 8.66
C ASP A 516 -17.56 25.23 7.25
N HIS A 517 -16.90 25.89 6.29
CA HIS A 517 -17.32 25.87 4.89
C HIS A 517 -17.23 24.46 4.30
N LEU A 518 -16.14 23.72 4.50
CA LEU A 518 -15.96 22.34 4.06
C LEU A 518 -17.01 21.41 4.69
N PHE A 519 -17.27 21.54 6.00
CA PHE A 519 -18.34 20.82 6.68
C PHE A 519 -19.73 21.15 6.12
N ALA A 520 -19.97 22.41 5.76
CA ALA A 520 -21.23 22.81 5.10
C ALA A 520 -21.36 22.19 3.70
N LEU A 521 -20.26 22.11 2.93
CA LEU A 521 -20.25 21.46 1.62
C LEU A 521 -20.47 19.94 1.75
N LEU A 522 -19.91 19.28 2.77
CA LEU A 522 -20.16 17.87 3.06
C LEU A 522 -21.65 17.60 3.34
N ARG A 523 -22.28 18.40 4.21
CA ARG A 523 -23.73 18.29 4.49
C ARG A 523 -24.60 18.52 3.26
N GLN A 524 -24.13 19.34 2.31
CA GLN A 524 -24.83 19.62 1.05
C GLN A 524 -24.55 18.58 -0.05
N GLY A 525 -23.70 17.57 0.20
CA GLY A 525 -23.27 16.62 -0.83
C GLY A 525 -22.43 17.24 -1.95
N LYS A 526 -21.79 18.38 -1.69
CA LYS A 526 -20.91 19.09 -2.66
C LYS A 526 -19.42 18.87 -2.41
N ALA A 527 -19.07 18.19 -1.32
CA ALA A 527 -17.71 17.77 -1.01
C ALA A 527 -17.62 16.25 -0.91
N ALA A 528 -16.42 15.72 -1.12
CA ALA A 528 -16.12 14.30 -1.02
C ALA A 528 -15.00 14.06 0.02
N LEU A 529 -15.19 13.07 0.88
CA LEU A 529 -14.19 12.57 1.82
C LEU A 529 -13.39 11.44 1.17
N LEU A 530 -12.08 11.62 1.06
CA LEU A 530 -11.15 10.63 0.51
C LEU A 530 -10.24 10.15 1.64
N LEU A 531 -10.56 8.98 2.20
CA LEU A 531 -9.89 8.40 3.36
C LEU A 531 -8.90 7.33 2.89
N ASP A 532 -7.60 7.65 2.94
CA ASP A 532 -6.55 6.77 2.43
C ASP A 532 -5.90 5.93 3.54
N GLY A 533 -5.84 4.61 3.34
CA GLY A 533 -5.05 3.68 4.14
C GLY A 533 -5.71 3.23 5.45
N LEU A 534 -6.87 2.57 5.37
CA LEU A 534 -7.53 1.96 6.53
C LEU A 534 -6.64 0.93 7.24
N ASP A 535 -5.84 0.20 6.46
CA ASP A 535 -4.86 -0.78 6.92
C ASP A 535 -3.59 -0.16 7.55
N GLU A 536 -3.33 1.13 7.33
CA GLU A 536 -2.10 1.80 7.80
C GLU A 536 -2.25 2.43 9.19
N VAL A 537 -3.34 2.14 9.90
CA VAL A 537 -3.61 2.63 11.25
C VAL A 537 -2.85 1.80 12.28
N SER A 538 -1.99 2.42 13.08
CA SER A 538 -1.34 1.74 14.22
C SER A 538 -2.38 1.25 15.22
N ASP A 539 -2.17 0.07 15.80
CA ASP A 539 -3.10 -0.58 16.75
C ASP A 539 -4.45 -0.96 16.13
N ALA A 540 -4.55 -0.94 14.80
CA ALA A 540 -5.69 -1.37 14.02
C ALA A 540 -6.29 -2.69 14.54
N SER A 541 -5.44 -3.69 14.82
CA SER A 541 -5.87 -5.02 15.30
C SER A 541 -6.37 -5.04 16.75
N ILE A 542 -6.28 -3.93 17.49
CA ILE A 542 -6.81 -3.83 18.85
C ILE A 542 -8.31 -3.56 18.74
N GLU A 543 -9.13 -4.40 19.37
CA GLU A 543 -10.60 -4.30 19.36
C GLU A 543 -11.09 -2.87 19.68
N GLY A 544 -10.46 -2.22 20.66
CA GLY A 544 -10.77 -0.83 21.01
C GLY A 544 -10.51 0.17 19.88
N ARG A 545 -9.47 -0.01 19.05
CA ARG A 545 -9.21 0.85 17.90
C ARG A 545 -10.23 0.63 16.80
N GLN A 546 -10.59 -0.62 16.54
CA GLN A 546 -11.63 -0.96 15.56
C GLN A 546 -12.96 -0.30 15.94
N GLN A 547 -13.36 -0.41 17.21
CA GLN A 547 -14.56 0.26 17.73
C GLN A 547 -14.49 1.79 17.55
N GLN A 548 -13.33 2.42 17.74
CA GLN A 548 -13.17 3.85 17.49
C GLN A 548 -13.31 4.22 16.01
N ILE A 549 -12.76 3.43 15.09
CA ILE A 549 -12.87 3.66 13.64
C ILE A 549 -14.32 3.49 13.19
N HIS A 550 -14.99 2.40 13.60
CA HIS A 550 -16.40 2.18 13.30
C HIS A 550 -17.29 3.28 13.85
N ALA A 551 -17.04 3.73 15.09
CA ALA A 551 -17.76 4.87 15.67
C ALA A 551 -17.52 6.18 14.91
N PHE A 552 -16.27 6.43 14.48
CA PHE A 552 -15.95 7.59 13.67
C PHE A 552 -16.67 7.56 12.33
N VAL A 553 -16.63 6.42 11.63
CA VAL A 553 -17.34 6.26 10.35
C VAL A 553 -18.84 6.44 10.55
N GLY A 554 -19.44 5.83 11.57
CA GLY A 554 -20.86 6.05 11.91
C GLY A 554 -21.19 7.53 12.15
N CYS A 555 -20.31 8.29 12.79
CA CYS A 555 -20.50 9.75 12.92
C CYS A 555 -20.47 10.49 11.57
N LEU A 556 -19.65 10.05 10.62
CA LEU A 556 -19.66 10.60 9.26
C LEU A 556 -20.97 10.25 8.54
N GLU A 557 -21.45 9.02 8.73
CA GLU A 557 -22.69 8.55 8.11
C GLU A 557 -23.91 9.33 8.57
N ASP A 558 -23.98 9.62 9.87
CA ASP A 558 -25.08 10.34 10.50
C ASP A 558 -25.09 11.84 10.13
N GLU A 559 -23.92 12.49 10.09
CA GLU A 559 -23.84 13.94 9.86
C GLU A 559 -23.77 14.30 8.37
N PHE A 560 -23.10 13.47 7.56
CA PHE A 560 -22.80 13.74 6.16
C PHE A 560 -23.46 12.72 5.24
N GLU A 561 -24.76 12.49 5.43
CA GLU A 561 -25.55 11.51 4.68
C GLU A 561 -25.37 11.62 3.16
N GLN A 562 -25.27 12.86 2.64
CA GLN A 562 -25.16 13.14 1.21
C GLN A 562 -23.72 13.23 0.67
N ALA A 563 -22.70 13.11 1.53
CA ALA A 563 -21.31 13.25 1.12
C ALA A 563 -20.79 11.96 0.46
N LEU A 564 -20.12 12.13 -0.68
CA LEU A 564 -19.37 11.05 -1.31
C LEU A 564 -18.17 10.68 -0.42
N THR A 565 -18.09 9.44 0.05
CA THR A 565 -17.01 8.96 0.91
C THR A 565 -16.31 7.76 0.27
N LEU A 566 -15.03 7.92 -0.06
CA LEU A 566 -14.19 6.87 -0.62
C LEU A 566 -13.13 6.47 0.39
N VAL A 567 -12.97 5.17 0.62
CA VAL A 567 -11.98 4.59 1.53
C VAL A 567 -11.07 3.64 0.76
N THR A 568 -9.79 3.57 1.11
CA THR A 568 -8.88 2.53 0.59
C THR A 568 -8.44 1.58 1.70
N ALA A 569 -8.32 0.29 1.37
CA ALA A 569 -7.90 -0.75 2.31
C ALA A 569 -7.09 -1.86 1.63
N ARG A 570 -6.42 -2.71 2.42
CA ARG A 570 -5.82 -3.97 1.94
C ARG A 570 -6.80 -5.15 2.10
N PRO A 571 -6.70 -6.19 1.23
CA PRO A 571 -7.57 -7.37 1.28
C PRO A 571 -7.67 -8.00 2.67
N TYR A 572 -6.53 -8.34 3.26
CA TYR A 572 -6.49 -9.02 4.56
C TYR A 572 -7.13 -8.23 5.70
N ALA A 573 -7.16 -6.89 5.60
CA ALA A 573 -7.79 -6.06 6.60
C ALA A 573 -9.30 -6.11 6.40
N TYR A 574 -9.80 -5.79 5.21
CA TYR A 574 -11.23 -5.58 4.97
C TYR A 574 -12.06 -6.85 4.73
N GLU A 575 -11.43 -7.95 4.30
CA GLU A 575 -12.09 -9.26 4.08
C GLU A 575 -12.38 -10.00 5.41
N GLN A 576 -11.84 -9.50 6.54
CA GLN A 576 -12.24 -9.93 7.87
C GLN A 576 -13.49 -9.16 8.31
N GLU A 577 -14.53 -9.86 8.79
CA GLU A 577 -15.83 -9.26 9.17
C GLU A 577 -15.68 -8.07 10.12
N GLU A 578 -14.63 -8.06 10.95
CA GLU A 578 -14.33 -7.05 11.96
C GLU A 578 -13.97 -5.67 11.38
N TRP A 579 -13.52 -5.59 10.12
CA TRP A 579 -13.11 -4.35 9.44
C TRP A 579 -14.07 -3.88 8.36
N MET A 580 -15.03 -4.72 8.01
CA MET A 580 -16.01 -4.40 7.00
C MET A 580 -16.88 -3.25 7.49
N ILE A 581 -16.76 -2.11 6.82
CA ILE A 581 -17.56 -0.94 7.13
C ILE A 581 -18.96 -1.20 6.59
N GLN A 582 -19.93 -1.34 7.49
CA GLN A 582 -21.32 -1.54 7.12
C GLN A 582 -21.84 -0.35 6.30
N GLY A 583 -22.64 -0.62 5.27
CA GLY A 583 -23.22 0.43 4.41
C GLY A 583 -22.30 0.96 3.31
N PHE A 584 -21.08 0.42 3.16
CA PHE A 584 -20.19 0.72 2.05
C PHE A 584 -20.15 -0.44 1.05
N GLY A 585 -20.30 -0.12 -0.23
CA GLY A 585 -19.95 -1.07 -1.30
C GLY A 585 -18.43 -1.16 -1.43
N HIS A 586 -17.92 -2.32 -1.86
CA HIS A 586 -16.48 -2.51 -1.97
C HIS A 586 -16.10 -3.34 -3.19
N THR A 587 -14.92 -3.10 -3.75
CA THR A 587 -14.36 -3.89 -4.87
C THR A 587 -12.85 -4.01 -4.71
N ARG A 588 -12.22 -4.97 -5.40
CA ARG A 588 -10.77 -5.05 -5.48
C ARG A 588 -10.23 -4.40 -6.74
N LEU A 589 -9.14 -3.68 -6.60
CA LEU A 589 -8.35 -3.20 -7.71
C LEU A 589 -7.64 -4.39 -8.38
N ALA A 590 -7.86 -4.56 -9.68
CA ALA A 590 -7.27 -5.63 -10.46
C ALA A 590 -5.83 -5.28 -10.86
N ASP A 591 -5.06 -6.32 -11.17
CA ASP A 591 -3.70 -6.15 -11.66
C ASP A 591 -3.72 -5.54 -13.08
N LEU A 592 -2.62 -4.89 -13.48
CA LEU A 592 -2.50 -4.30 -14.81
C LEU A 592 -2.51 -5.38 -15.88
N ASP A 593 -3.48 -5.33 -16.78
CA ASP A 593 -3.43 -6.11 -18.02
C ASP A 593 -2.37 -5.56 -18.99
N SER A 594 -2.10 -6.31 -20.06
CA SER A 594 -1.05 -5.94 -21.01
C SER A 594 -1.32 -4.61 -21.75
N GLU A 595 -2.59 -4.21 -21.89
CA GLU A 595 -2.95 -2.92 -22.50
C GLU A 595 -2.59 -1.77 -21.55
N ARG A 596 -2.96 -1.88 -20.27
CA ARG A 596 -2.65 -0.88 -19.24
C ARG A 596 -1.16 -0.83 -18.93
N GLN A 597 -0.44 -1.94 -19.01
CA GLN A 597 1.03 -1.96 -18.95
C GLN A 597 1.64 -1.11 -20.08
N ALA A 598 1.15 -1.28 -21.32
CA ALA A 598 1.62 -0.50 -22.46
C ALA A 598 1.22 0.99 -22.36
N GLU A 599 0.01 1.29 -21.86
CA GLU A 599 -0.44 2.66 -21.62
C GLU A 599 0.43 3.36 -20.57
N PHE A 600 0.73 2.67 -19.47
CA PHE A 600 1.62 3.17 -18.42
C PHE A 600 3.01 3.50 -18.97
N ALA A 601 3.63 2.55 -19.68
CA ALA A 601 4.93 2.75 -20.32
C ALA A 601 4.91 3.94 -21.29
N ARG A 602 3.86 4.05 -22.13
CA ARG A 602 3.71 5.15 -23.08
C ARG A 602 3.65 6.50 -22.40
N ARG A 603 2.81 6.66 -21.37
CA ARG A 603 2.67 7.94 -20.64
C ARG A 603 3.98 8.31 -19.95
N LEU A 604 4.61 7.35 -19.27
CA LEU A 604 5.88 7.53 -18.58
C LEU A 604 7.01 7.94 -19.54
N PHE A 605 7.22 7.18 -20.62
CA PHE A 605 8.31 7.43 -21.58
C PHE A 605 8.07 8.71 -22.37
N SER A 606 6.82 9.00 -22.74
CA SER A 606 6.48 10.28 -23.38
C SER A 606 6.81 11.46 -22.47
N ARG A 607 6.58 11.31 -21.16
CA ARG A 607 6.90 12.36 -20.19
C ARG A 607 8.41 12.54 -20.00
N LEU A 608 9.14 11.44 -19.94
CA LEU A 608 10.59 11.40 -19.75
C LEU A 608 11.36 11.91 -20.97
N PHE A 609 11.02 11.44 -22.17
CA PHE A 609 11.73 11.81 -23.40
C PHE A 609 11.18 13.07 -24.08
N ARG A 610 10.22 13.78 -23.45
CA ARG A 610 9.64 15.02 -24.01
C ARG A 610 10.70 16.06 -24.39
N ALA A 611 11.81 16.13 -23.65
CA ALA A 611 12.92 17.06 -23.88
C ALA A 611 14.09 16.43 -24.67
N ASP A 612 14.11 15.11 -24.84
CA ASP A 612 15.18 14.38 -25.53
C ASP A 612 14.74 14.07 -26.97
N ARG A 613 15.37 14.75 -27.94
CA ARG A 613 15.06 14.55 -29.37
C ARG A 613 15.72 13.32 -29.99
N THR A 614 16.55 12.61 -29.24
CA THR A 614 17.31 11.45 -29.74
C THR A 614 16.62 10.12 -29.46
N ARG A 615 15.72 10.08 -28.47
CA ARG A 615 14.94 8.89 -28.11
C ARG A 615 13.47 9.05 -28.52
N ASP A 616 12.95 8.10 -29.27
CA ASP A 616 11.53 8.05 -29.64
C ASP A 616 10.75 7.30 -28.56
N ALA A 617 9.85 8.00 -27.85
CA ALA A 617 9.06 7.42 -26.78
C ALA A 617 8.13 6.28 -27.25
N GLY A 618 7.63 6.31 -28.49
CA GLY A 618 6.81 5.25 -29.05
C GLY A 618 7.62 3.98 -29.28
N GLN A 619 8.76 4.09 -29.97
CA GLN A 619 9.67 2.96 -30.19
C GLN A 619 10.17 2.36 -28.87
N GLU A 620 10.49 3.21 -27.89
CA GLU A 620 10.91 2.78 -26.57
C GLU A 620 9.81 2.04 -25.81
N THR A 621 8.55 2.47 -25.97
CA THR A 621 7.40 1.79 -25.39
C THR A 621 7.26 0.40 -25.99
N ASP A 622 7.30 0.28 -27.32
CA ASP A 622 7.09 -0.99 -28.02
C ASP A 622 8.17 -2.01 -27.66
N THR A 623 9.43 -1.56 -27.55
CA THR A 623 10.55 -2.44 -27.17
C THR A 623 10.50 -2.87 -25.71
N PHE A 624 10.14 -1.98 -24.79
CA PHE A 624 9.94 -2.34 -23.38
C PHE A 624 8.78 -3.32 -23.20
N VAL A 625 7.63 -3.07 -23.84
CA VAL A 625 6.45 -3.95 -23.77
C VAL A 625 6.76 -5.34 -24.37
N ALA A 626 7.54 -5.40 -25.45
CA ALA A 626 8.00 -6.67 -26.00
C ALA A 626 8.89 -7.44 -24.99
N ALA A 627 9.81 -6.74 -24.30
CA ALA A 627 10.66 -7.35 -23.28
C ALA A 627 9.85 -7.84 -22.05
N LEU A 628 8.79 -7.13 -21.66
CA LEU A 628 7.88 -7.56 -20.59
C LEU A 628 7.22 -8.91 -20.88
N GLY A 629 7.09 -9.32 -22.14
CA GLY A 629 6.50 -10.63 -22.50
C GLY A 629 7.28 -11.84 -21.97
N ALA A 630 8.56 -11.67 -21.62
CA ALA A 630 9.38 -12.71 -21.01
C ALA A 630 9.39 -12.65 -19.46
N ILE A 631 8.76 -11.62 -18.88
CA ILE A 631 8.73 -11.39 -17.44
C ILE A 631 7.47 -12.01 -16.85
N PRO A 632 7.56 -12.75 -15.72
CA PRO A 632 6.39 -13.30 -15.03
C PRO A 632 5.30 -12.26 -14.77
N ASP A 633 4.03 -12.68 -14.94
CA ASP A 633 2.86 -11.81 -14.83
C ASP A 633 2.80 -11.08 -13.47
N ASP A 634 3.21 -11.73 -12.39
CA ASP A 634 3.18 -11.17 -11.04
C ASP A 634 4.17 -10.01 -10.84
N LEU A 635 5.23 -9.93 -11.66
CA LEU A 635 6.20 -8.83 -11.66
C LEU A 635 5.77 -7.65 -12.54
N ARG A 636 5.14 -7.92 -13.69
CA ARG A 636 4.78 -6.87 -14.66
C ARG A 636 3.38 -6.28 -14.44
N SER A 637 2.50 -6.98 -13.73
CA SER A 637 1.11 -6.55 -13.53
C SER A 637 0.91 -5.67 -12.30
N ASN A 638 1.86 -5.65 -11.36
CA ASN A 638 1.84 -4.72 -10.22
C ASN A 638 2.42 -3.34 -10.65
N PRO A 639 1.69 -2.21 -10.51
CA PRO A 639 2.18 -0.90 -10.94
C PRO A 639 3.52 -0.47 -10.34
N LEU A 640 3.78 -0.79 -9.07
CA LEU A 640 5.06 -0.47 -8.43
C LEU A 640 6.21 -1.27 -9.06
N LEU A 641 6.04 -2.58 -9.25
CA LEU A 641 7.06 -3.43 -9.85
C LEU A 641 7.30 -3.05 -11.31
N LEU A 642 6.24 -2.75 -12.06
CA LEU A 642 6.33 -2.21 -13.42
C LEU A 642 7.10 -0.89 -13.47
N THR A 643 6.89 -0.01 -12.49
CA THR A 643 7.64 1.25 -12.35
C THR A 643 9.13 1.00 -12.13
N LEU A 644 9.49 0.00 -11.31
CA LEU A 644 10.89 -0.39 -11.08
C LEU A 644 11.52 -1.04 -12.32
N LEU A 645 10.79 -1.89 -13.03
CA LEU A 645 11.21 -2.49 -14.31
C LEU A 645 11.48 -1.41 -15.35
N ALA A 646 10.58 -0.43 -15.48
CA ALA A 646 10.76 0.72 -16.35
C ALA A 646 11.97 1.58 -15.93
N ALA A 647 12.21 1.75 -14.63
CA ALA A 647 13.37 2.48 -14.13
C ALA A 647 14.68 1.77 -14.48
N LEU A 648 14.75 0.44 -14.32
CA LEU A 648 15.90 -0.36 -14.73
C LEU A 648 16.12 -0.28 -16.25
N TRP A 649 15.06 -0.45 -17.03
CA TRP A 649 15.08 -0.40 -18.49
C TRP A 649 15.71 0.89 -19.04
N ILE A 650 15.26 2.04 -18.52
CA ILE A 650 15.71 3.36 -19.02
C ILE A 650 17.20 3.59 -18.76
N ARG A 651 17.72 2.97 -17.70
CA ARG A 651 19.09 3.18 -17.21
C ARG A 651 20.10 2.20 -17.77
N GLN A 652 19.63 1.08 -18.31
CA GLN A 652 20.48 0.15 -19.03
C GLN A 652 20.74 0.66 -20.45
N GLU A 653 21.99 0.48 -20.92
CA GLU A 653 22.38 0.77 -22.30
C GLU A 653 21.52 -0.05 -23.27
N PRO A 654 21.07 0.49 -24.41
CA PRO A 654 20.16 -0.21 -25.33
C PRO A 654 20.61 -1.62 -25.77
N ASN A 655 21.92 -1.85 -25.82
CA ASN A 655 22.51 -3.13 -26.24
C ASN A 655 22.76 -4.11 -25.07
N GLN A 656 22.44 -3.73 -23.84
CA GLN A 656 22.65 -4.52 -22.61
C GLN A 656 21.36 -4.66 -21.79
N ARG A 657 20.20 -4.45 -22.43
CA ARG A 657 18.91 -4.50 -21.74
C ARG A 657 18.56 -5.93 -21.37
N ASP A 658 18.51 -6.20 -20.08
CA ASP A 658 18.05 -7.46 -19.51
C ASP A 658 17.18 -7.14 -18.28
N LEU A 659 15.90 -7.50 -18.36
CA LEU A 659 14.94 -7.24 -17.31
C LEU A 659 14.95 -8.40 -16.30
N PRO A 660 14.88 -8.08 -15.00
CA PRO A 660 14.92 -9.11 -13.97
C PRO A 660 13.72 -10.04 -14.07
N SER A 661 14.00 -11.34 -14.03
CA SER A 661 13.01 -12.41 -14.20
C SER A 661 12.40 -12.92 -12.88
N THR A 662 13.00 -12.54 -11.74
CA THR A 662 12.50 -12.89 -10.40
C THR A 662 12.35 -11.66 -9.52
N ARG A 663 11.53 -11.77 -8.47
CA ARG A 663 11.34 -10.70 -7.47
C ARG A 663 12.66 -10.34 -6.79
N GLY A 664 13.41 -11.33 -6.30
CA GLY A 664 14.71 -11.09 -5.68
C GLY A 664 15.68 -10.35 -6.61
N GLU A 665 15.69 -10.69 -7.90
CA GLU A 665 16.53 -9.99 -8.89
C GLU A 665 16.10 -8.52 -9.07
N LEU A 666 14.81 -8.26 -9.21
CA LEU A 666 14.26 -6.92 -9.36
C LEU A 666 14.63 -6.02 -8.18
N TYR A 667 14.44 -6.48 -6.95
CA TYR A 667 14.80 -5.70 -5.76
C TYR A 667 16.31 -5.54 -5.60
N ARG A 668 17.11 -6.57 -5.91
CA ARG A 668 18.58 -6.48 -5.90
C ARG A 668 19.08 -5.39 -6.85
N GLN A 669 18.59 -5.38 -8.09
CA GLN A 669 18.97 -4.38 -9.07
C GLN A 669 18.41 -2.99 -8.69
N ALA A 670 17.18 -2.91 -8.19
CA ALA A 670 16.55 -1.64 -7.78
C ALA A 670 17.26 -0.98 -6.58
N VAL A 671 17.66 -1.75 -5.55
CA VAL A 671 18.45 -1.23 -4.42
C VAL A 671 19.78 -0.67 -4.91
N ASN A 672 20.46 -1.41 -5.79
CA ASN A 672 21.71 -0.96 -6.37
C ASN A 672 21.51 0.30 -7.21
N LEU A 673 20.48 0.36 -8.06
CA LEU A 673 20.14 1.54 -8.85
C LEU A 673 19.88 2.76 -7.96
N LEU A 674 19.09 2.60 -6.90
CA LEU A 674 18.71 3.69 -6.00
C LEU A 674 19.88 4.24 -5.20
N VAL A 675 20.79 3.39 -4.72
CA VAL A 675 21.83 3.80 -3.76
C VAL A 675 23.20 3.99 -4.41
N LYS A 676 23.56 3.20 -5.44
CA LYS A 676 24.91 3.21 -6.05
C LYS A 676 25.24 4.49 -6.80
N ASP A 677 24.23 5.18 -7.34
CA ASP A 677 24.44 6.43 -8.07
C ASP A 677 25.09 7.52 -7.22
N TRP A 678 24.98 7.47 -5.89
CA TRP A 678 25.68 8.36 -4.96
C TRP A 678 27.20 8.42 -5.18
N VAL A 679 27.81 7.33 -5.66
CA VAL A 679 29.26 7.27 -5.93
C VAL A 679 29.64 8.02 -7.22
N THR A 680 28.68 8.22 -8.12
CA THR A 680 28.90 8.82 -9.45
C THR A 680 28.53 10.31 -9.49
N ILE A 681 27.61 10.77 -8.63
CA ILE A 681 27.19 12.19 -8.53
C ILE A 681 28.30 13.02 -7.86
N LYS A 682 29.33 13.38 -8.63
CA LYS A 682 30.33 14.39 -8.29
C LYS A 682 29.71 15.79 -8.31
N ARG A 683 28.89 16.15 -7.32
CA ARG A 683 28.62 17.58 -7.04
C ARG A 683 29.65 18.09 -6.04
N GLN A 684 30.41 19.10 -6.46
CA GLN A 684 31.37 19.88 -5.64
C GLN A 684 32.67 19.17 -5.18
N GLY A 685 33.10 18.10 -5.84
CA GLY A 685 34.48 17.58 -5.67
C GLY A 685 34.76 16.79 -4.39
N TYR A 686 33.75 16.53 -3.56
CA TYR A 686 33.86 15.64 -2.40
C TYR A 686 33.11 14.34 -2.67
N ALA A 687 33.86 13.25 -2.90
CA ALA A 687 33.30 11.90 -2.86
C ALA A 687 33.08 11.52 -1.39
N LEU A 688 31.86 11.13 -1.03
CA LEU A 688 31.61 10.51 0.26
C LEU A 688 32.23 9.10 0.26
N PRO A 689 33.10 8.76 1.23
CA PRO A 689 33.90 7.54 1.18
C PRO A 689 33.16 6.32 1.77
N LEU A 690 31.99 5.95 1.24
CA LEU A 690 31.42 4.62 1.48
C LEU A 690 31.49 3.80 0.19
N ASP A 691 32.18 2.68 0.26
CA ASP A 691 32.12 1.67 -0.79
C ASP A 691 30.77 0.93 -0.76
N GLU A 692 30.53 0.16 -1.83
CA GLU A 692 29.30 -0.61 -1.99
C GLU A 692 29.03 -1.54 -0.81
N SER A 693 30.07 -2.20 -0.33
CA SER A 693 29.97 -3.15 0.77
C SER A 693 29.52 -2.48 2.08
N THR A 694 29.92 -1.23 2.30
CA THR A 694 29.65 -0.49 3.55
C THR A 694 28.24 0.06 3.61
N TRP A 695 27.75 0.74 2.55
CA TRP A 695 26.37 1.25 2.60
C TRP A 695 25.36 0.09 2.59
N ARG A 696 25.70 -1.00 1.89
CA ARG A 696 24.83 -2.17 1.77
C ARG A 696 24.60 -2.83 3.11
N ILE A 697 25.66 -3.11 3.87
CA ILE A 697 25.52 -3.76 5.18
C ILE A 697 24.80 -2.87 6.21
N VAL A 698 24.96 -1.54 6.12
CA VAL A 698 24.24 -0.59 6.97
C VAL A 698 22.73 -0.66 6.71
N LEU A 699 22.32 -0.69 5.44
CA LEU A 699 20.90 -0.81 5.08
C LEU A 699 20.32 -2.18 5.42
N GLU A 700 21.08 -3.26 5.22
CA GLU A 700 20.69 -4.63 5.59
C GLU A 700 20.39 -4.73 7.10
N GLN A 701 21.26 -4.17 7.95
CA GLN A 701 21.03 -4.13 9.40
C GLN A 701 19.86 -3.24 9.81
N ALA A 702 19.76 -2.04 9.24
CA ALA A 702 18.67 -1.11 9.55
C ALA A 702 17.30 -1.70 9.15
N ALA A 703 17.25 -2.37 8.00
CA ALA A 703 16.06 -3.08 7.54
C ALA A 703 15.71 -4.25 8.47
N PHE A 704 16.69 -5.07 8.86
CA PHE A 704 16.49 -6.13 9.83
C PHE A 704 15.98 -5.60 11.17
N ASP A 705 16.61 -4.56 11.73
CA ASP A 705 16.20 -3.99 13.01
C ASP A 705 14.77 -3.42 12.94
N ALA A 706 14.40 -2.80 11.82
CA ALA A 706 13.03 -2.36 11.57
C ALA A 706 12.04 -3.53 11.47
N GLN A 707 12.41 -4.61 10.78
CA GLN A 707 11.58 -5.81 10.66
C GLN A 707 11.41 -6.53 12.01
N GLU A 708 12.47 -6.62 12.81
CA GLU A 708 12.49 -7.30 14.11
C GLU A 708 11.58 -6.63 15.15
N ARG A 709 11.40 -5.31 15.04
CA ARG A 709 10.50 -4.56 15.92
C ARG A 709 9.03 -4.83 15.66
N ARG A 710 8.69 -5.34 14.47
CA ARG A 710 7.30 -5.62 14.10
C ARG A 710 6.81 -6.87 14.84
N ARG A 711 5.69 -6.71 15.53
CA ARG A 711 4.93 -7.76 16.21
C ARG A 711 3.77 -8.26 15.35
N SER A 712 3.24 -7.39 14.48
CA SER A 712 2.16 -7.70 13.54
C SER A 712 2.44 -7.12 12.15
N ARG A 713 1.67 -7.56 11.14
CA ARG A 713 1.78 -6.99 9.78
C ARG A 713 1.44 -5.50 9.75
N ASP A 714 0.67 -5.03 10.71
CA ASP A 714 0.17 -3.66 10.79
C ASP A 714 1.11 -2.73 11.53
N ASP A 715 2.13 -3.28 12.20
CA ASP A 715 3.17 -2.49 12.85
C ASP A 715 3.95 -1.67 11.81
N PRO A 716 4.19 -0.38 12.09
CA PRO A 716 4.89 0.49 11.16
C PRO A 716 6.30 -0.04 10.93
N ALA A 717 6.66 -0.16 9.64
CA ALA A 717 7.97 -0.59 9.18
C ALA A 717 9.00 0.55 9.34
N THR A 718 9.23 0.93 10.60
CA THR A 718 9.99 2.13 10.95
C THR A 718 11.48 1.83 11.08
N VAL A 719 12.26 2.54 10.28
CA VAL A 719 13.71 2.64 10.38
C VAL A 719 14.07 3.86 11.22
N LEU A 720 14.86 3.67 12.27
CA LEU A 720 15.30 4.75 13.15
C LEU A 720 16.63 5.35 12.65
N GLU A 721 16.79 6.67 12.77
CA GLU A 721 18.06 7.36 12.50
C GLU A 721 19.18 6.79 13.37
N THR A 722 18.91 6.49 14.64
CA THR A 722 19.89 5.85 15.52
C THR A 722 20.37 4.48 15.04
N ASP A 723 19.58 3.70 14.31
CA ASP A 723 20.02 2.39 13.80
C ASP A 723 21.04 2.54 12.69
N ILE A 724 20.77 3.44 11.74
CA ILE A 724 21.70 3.78 10.65
C ILE A 724 22.98 4.39 11.23
N PHE A 725 22.86 5.27 12.23
CA PHE A 725 24.00 5.90 12.90
C PHE A 725 24.83 4.87 13.68
N ARG A 726 24.17 3.93 14.37
CA ARG A 726 24.84 2.84 15.10
C ARG A 726 25.62 1.95 14.14
N ALA A 727 25.01 1.53 13.04
CA ALA A 727 25.66 0.69 12.02
C ALA A 727 26.86 1.39 11.38
N LEU A 728 26.73 2.68 11.03
CA LEU A 728 27.84 3.47 10.47
C LEU A 728 28.97 3.71 11.47
N ARG A 729 28.67 3.93 12.75
CA ARG A 729 29.69 4.09 13.80
C ARG A 729 30.52 2.81 13.97
N ALA A 730 29.88 1.65 13.91
CA ALA A 730 30.57 0.36 14.06
C ALA A 730 31.58 0.10 12.93
N VAL A 731 31.24 0.45 11.68
CA VAL A 731 32.19 0.40 10.54
C VAL A 731 33.18 1.57 10.49
N GLY A 732 33.22 2.43 11.52
CA GLY A 732 34.15 3.57 11.59
C GLY A 732 33.81 4.74 10.65
N LYS A 733 32.57 4.81 10.16
CA LYS A 733 32.08 5.81 9.18
C LYS A 733 30.98 6.72 9.73
N GLY A 734 30.85 6.84 11.06
CA GLY A 734 29.78 7.65 11.68
C GLY A 734 29.77 9.15 11.30
N LYS A 735 30.84 9.69 10.71
CA LYS A 735 30.91 11.10 10.27
C LYS A 735 30.09 11.41 9.02
N VAL A 736 29.72 10.39 8.22
CA VAL A 736 28.97 10.57 6.97
C VAL A 736 27.50 10.18 7.12
N ALA A 737 27.02 10.05 8.36
CA ALA A 737 25.72 9.49 8.65
C ALA A 737 24.57 10.41 8.22
N ASP A 738 24.70 11.71 8.47
CA ASP A 738 23.76 12.71 7.97
C ASP A 738 23.77 12.74 6.43
N ASP A 739 24.95 12.73 5.80
CA ASP A 739 25.08 12.74 4.34
C ASP A 739 24.44 11.50 3.68
N LEU A 740 24.60 10.32 4.28
CA LEU A 740 23.95 9.09 3.81
C LEU A 740 22.43 9.18 3.99
N LEU A 741 21.94 9.63 5.15
CA LEU A 741 20.50 9.77 5.38
C LEU A 741 19.86 10.79 4.44
N ASP A 742 20.51 11.92 4.20
CA ASP A 742 20.04 12.93 3.26
C ASP A 742 20.03 12.38 1.83
N HIS A 743 21.03 11.59 1.44
CA HIS A 743 21.00 10.90 0.16
C HIS A 743 19.86 9.87 0.07
N LEU A 744 19.70 9.02 1.08
CA LEU A 744 18.68 7.98 1.11
C LEU A 744 17.25 8.56 1.10
N SER A 745 17.06 9.71 1.76
CA SER A 745 15.74 10.32 1.92
C SER A 745 15.37 11.36 0.87
N GLN A 746 16.32 12.18 0.43
CA GLN A 746 16.02 13.32 -0.47
C GLN A 746 16.48 13.10 -1.91
N GLN A 747 17.52 12.30 -2.14
CA GLN A 747 18.11 12.12 -3.47
C GLN A 747 17.66 10.81 -4.12
N SER A 748 17.94 9.67 -3.50
CA SER A 748 17.49 8.36 -3.98
C SER A 748 15.98 8.17 -3.74
N GLY A 749 15.49 8.62 -2.58
CA GLY A 749 14.10 8.44 -2.16
C GLY A 749 13.75 6.99 -1.81
N ILE A 750 14.75 6.14 -1.53
CA ILE A 750 14.54 4.77 -1.04
C ILE A 750 14.00 4.76 0.39
N LEU A 751 14.33 5.79 1.17
CA LEU A 751 13.73 6.07 2.47
C LEU A 751 12.82 7.30 2.38
N GLU A 752 11.67 7.25 3.03
CA GLU A 752 10.77 8.37 3.19
C GLU A 752 10.76 8.77 4.66
N ARG A 753 11.01 10.05 4.96
CA ARG A 753 10.93 10.57 6.32
C ARG A 753 9.48 10.56 6.77
N VAL A 754 9.20 9.94 7.90
CA VAL A 754 7.85 9.90 8.48
C VAL A 754 7.60 11.18 9.27
N PRO A 755 6.58 12.00 8.91
CA PRO A 755 6.23 13.17 9.70
C PRO A 755 5.60 12.76 11.04
N GLY A 756 6.32 13.03 12.13
CA GLY A 756 5.79 13.01 13.49
C GLY A 756 5.81 11.66 14.20
N LEU A 757 6.76 11.53 15.11
CA LEU A 757 6.47 11.16 16.50
C LEU A 757 7.01 12.31 17.37
N VAL A 758 6.10 13.09 17.97
CA VAL A 758 6.40 14.30 18.76
C VAL A 758 7.13 13.95 20.08
N GLU A 759 7.29 12.66 20.37
CA GLU A 759 7.85 12.14 21.62
C GLU A 759 9.25 11.52 21.49
N THR A 760 9.77 11.33 20.27
CA THR A 760 11.11 10.74 20.07
C THR A 760 12.10 11.75 19.50
N TYR A 761 13.21 11.99 20.20
CA TYR A 761 14.36 12.77 19.72
C TYR A 761 15.04 12.15 18.47
N ASP A 762 14.63 10.94 18.08
CA ASP A 762 15.19 10.14 16.99
C ASP A 762 14.31 10.27 15.73
N LYS A 763 14.90 10.68 14.61
CA LYS A 763 14.15 10.80 13.34
C LYS A 763 13.76 9.41 12.83
N GLN A 764 12.57 9.34 12.24
CA GLN A 764 12.00 8.10 11.75
C GLN A 764 11.81 8.11 10.24
N TYR A 765 12.10 6.97 9.63
CA TYR A 765 12.00 6.73 8.20
C TYR A 765 11.23 5.44 7.95
N LYS A 766 10.75 5.28 6.72
CA LYS A 766 10.23 4.02 6.20
C LYS A 766 10.84 3.78 4.81
N PHE A 767 10.97 2.53 4.40
CA PHE A 767 11.30 2.25 3.01
C PHE A 767 10.18 2.69 2.08
N LEU A 768 10.53 3.09 0.85
CA LEU A 768 9.57 3.43 -0.23
C LEU A 768 8.49 2.34 -0.39
N HIS A 769 8.89 1.09 -0.19
CA HIS A 769 7.98 -0.05 -0.10
C HIS A 769 8.51 -1.06 0.93
N LEU A 770 7.59 -1.74 1.64
CA LEU A 770 7.95 -2.75 2.65
C LEU A 770 8.84 -3.86 2.07
N SER A 771 8.63 -4.24 0.81
CA SER A 771 9.44 -5.30 0.18
C SER A 771 10.93 -4.93 0.02
N PHE A 772 11.30 -3.65 -0.01
CA PHE A 772 12.71 -3.25 0.07
C PHE A 772 13.30 -3.59 1.45
N GLN A 773 12.52 -3.34 2.52
CA GLN A 773 12.89 -3.76 3.86
C GLN A 773 13.04 -5.28 3.92
N GLU A 774 12.02 -6.03 3.47
CA GLU A 774 12.01 -7.50 3.52
C GLU A 774 13.17 -8.11 2.72
N TYR A 775 13.49 -7.57 1.54
CA TYR A 775 14.63 -8.02 0.73
C TYR A 775 15.97 -7.76 1.43
N LEU A 776 16.18 -6.56 1.98
CA LEU A 776 17.40 -6.21 2.72
C LEU A 776 17.54 -7.01 4.02
N THR A 777 16.43 -7.26 4.72
CA THR A 777 16.38 -8.15 5.88
C THR A 777 16.76 -9.58 5.49
N ALA A 778 16.28 -10.07 4.33
CA ALA A 778 16.66 -11.39 3.84
C ALA A 778 18.17 -11.47 3.64
N CYS A 779 18.78 -10.48 2.98
CA CYS A 779 20.23 -10.40 2.77
C CYS A 779 21.03 -10.43 4.09
N GLU A 780 20.59 -9.71 5.13
CA GLU A 780 21.23 -9.72 6.47
C GLU A 780 21.26 -11.12 7.10
N LEU A 781 20.26 -11.96 6.82
CA LEU A 781 20.10 -13.29 7.42
C LEU A 781 20.80 -14.42 6.65
N LEU A 782 21.57 -14.11 5.59
CA LEU A 782 22.28 -15.10 4.77
C LEU A 782 23.74 -15.35 5.16
N TYR A 783 24.28 -14.57 6.10
CA TYR A 783 25.66 -14.73 6.58
C TYR A 783 25.75 -15.85 7.65
N ARG A 784 26.69 -16.77 7.48
CA ARG A 784 27.00 -17.83 8.46
C ARG A 784 28.00 -17.35 9.51
N GLN A 785 28.98 -16.59 9.07
CA GLN A 785 30.12 -16.15 9.86
C GLN A 785 30.40 -14.66 9.65
N GLU A 786 31.11 -14.05 10.60
CA GLU A 786 31.38 -12.62 10.58
C GLU A 786 32.38 -12.21 9.49
N ASP A 787 33.29 -13.10 9.11
CA ASP A 787 34.28 -12.89 8.05
C ASP A 787 33.69 -12.92 6.63
N GLU A 788 32.49 -13.48 6.46
CA GLU A 788 31.69 -13.35 5.23
C GLU A 788 31.14 -11.91 5.04
N ARG A 789 31.22 -11.06 6.08
CA ARG A 789 30.74 -9.67 6.08
C ARG A 789 31.88 -8.67 5.90
N PRO A 790 31.59 -7.45 5.43
CA PRO A 790 32.54 -6.35 5.48
C PRO A 790 33.02 -6.08 6.91
N LYS A 791 34.32 -5.80 7.09
CA LYS A 791 34.94 -5.62 8.42
C LYS A 791 34.28 -4.49 9.21
N GLY A 792 33.96 -4.74 10.50
CA GLY A 792 33.58 -3.70 11.46
C GLY A 792 32.19 -3.85 12.11
N LEU A 793 31.40 -4.86 11.74
CA LEU A 793 30.07 -5.09 12.31
C LEU A 793 29.90 -6.53 12.84
N PRO A 794 29.57 -6.72 14.13
CA PRO A 794 29.40 -8.05 14.71
C PRO A 794 28.19 -8.78 14.11
N LEU A 795 28.34 -10.07 13.83
CA LEU A 795 27.23 -10.96 13.47
C LEU A 795 26.75 -11.70 14.71
N PHE A 796 25.62 -11.24 15.27
CA PHE A 796 24.97 -11.89 16.40
C PHE A 796 24.54 -13.31 16.06
N GLU A 797 24.69 -14.24 17.01
CA GLU A 797 24.32 -15.64 16.84
C GLU A 797 22.85 -15.81 16.42
N SER A 798 21.96 -14.98 16.98
CA SER A 798 20.53 -14.96 16.66
C SER A 798 20.18 -14.50 15.24
N ARG A 799 21.15 -14.04 14.45
CA ARG A 799 20.99 -13.63 13.04
C ARG A 799 21.68 -14.57 12.06
N ARG A 800 22.41 -15.57 12.55
CA ARG A 800 23.22 -16.45 11.69
C ARG A 800 22.35 -17.37 10.86
N PHE A 801 22.72 -17.53 9.59
CA PHE A 801 22.12 -18.51 8.71
C PHE A 801 22.34 -19.95 9.23
N PRO A 802 21.35 -20.87 9.15
CA PRO A 802 19.96 -20.63 8.75
C PRO A 802 19.03 -20.25 9.90
N ASN A 803 19.42 -20.54 11.15
CA ASN A 803 18.54 -20.49 12.32
C ASN A 803 17.96 -19.10 12.59
N GLY A 804 18.72 -18.04 12.27
CA GLY A 804 18.24 -16.68 12.38
C GLY A 804 16.93 -16.44 11.62
N LEU A 805 16.74 -17.07 10.46
CA LEU A 805 15.47 -16.98 9.73
C LEU A 805 14.50 -18.10 10.10
N VAL A 806 14.98 -19.33 10.30
CA VAL A 806 14.12 -20.49 10.66
C VAL A 806 13.33 -20.22 11.95
N ASP A 807 13.99 -19.72 13.00
CA ASP A 807 13.34 -19.47 14.30
C ASP A 807 12.22 -18.43 14.17
N ARG A 808 12.44 -17.41 13.34
CA ARG A 808 11.47 -16.33 13.07
C ARG A 808 10.32 -16.79 12.18
N MET A 809 10.61 -17.63 11.19
CA MET A 809 9.62 -18.28 10.35
C MET A 809 8.68 -19.17 11.17
N ILE A 810 9.21 -19.92 12.13
CA ILE A 810 8.41 -20.76 13.02
C ILE A 810 7.56 -19.89 13.96
N ALA A 811 8.14 -18.83 14.53
CA ALA A 811 7.44 -17.97 15.48
C ALA A 811 6.35 -17.09 14.84
N ALA A 812 6.58 -16.56 13.64
CA ALA A 812 5.68 -15.61 12.98
C ALA A 812 5.70 -15.74 11.45
N PRO A 813 5.20 -16.86 10.88
CA PRO A 813 5.31 -17.16 9.44
C PRO A 813 4.76 -16.05 8.54
N VAL A 814 3.67 -15.43 8.95
CA VAL A 814 2.97 -14.38 8.22
C VAL A 814 3.83 -13.12 8.04
N LEU A 815 4.69 -12.79 9.03
CA LEU A 815 5.61 -11.64 9.00
C LEU A 815 6.87 -11.90 8.18
N TRP A 816 7.36 -13.14 8.20
CA TRP A 816 8.65 -13.50 7.62
C TRP A 816 8.53 -14.18 6.25
N ALA A 817 7.31 -14.41 5.75
CA ALA A 817 7.08 -15.12 4.50
C ALA A 817 7.80 -14.53 3.28
N ASN A 818 7.74 -13.20 3.11
CA ASN A 818 8.44 -12.53 2.00
C ASN A 818 9.96 -12.54 2.22
N VAL A 819 10.42 -12.43 3.46
CA VAL A 819 11.85 -12.54 3.80
C VAL A 819 12.37 -13.93 3.41
N LEU A 820 11.61 -15.00 3.66
CA LEU A 820 11.95 -16.36 3.23
C LEU A 820 12.04 -16.47 1.71
N ARG A 821 11.05 -15.93 0.97
CA ARG A 821 11.06 -15.90 -0.50
C ARG A 821 12.30 -15.20 -1.05
N PHE A 822 12.60 -14.00 -0.55
CA PHE A 822 13.79 -13.25 -0.96
C PHE A 822 15.09 -13.94 -0.57
N ALA A 823 15.14 -14.60 0.60
CA ALA A 823 16.32 -15.33 1.04
C ALA A 823 16.63 -16.51 0.10
N VAL A 824 15.60 -17.26 -0.33
CA VAL A 824 15.76 -18.35 -1.29
C VAL A 824 16.20 -17.84 -2.66
N ASP A 825 15.55 -16.79 -3.18
CA ASP A 825 15.94 -16.17 -4.46
C ASP A 825 17.42 -15.74 -4.45
N GLU A 826 17.85 -15.07 -3.38
CA GLU A 826 19.22 -14.56 -3.24
C GLU A 826 20.24 -15.70 -3.03
N LEU A 827 19.87 -16.79 -2.35
CA LEU A 827 20.70 -17.99 -2.25
C LEU A 827 20.88 -18.68 -3.60
N ILE A 828 19.80 -18.83 -4.38
CA ILE A 828 19.86 -19.40 -5.74
C ILE A 828 20.75 -18.52 -6.63
N TYR A 829 20.57 -17.20 -6.59
CA TYR A 829 21.40 -16.25 -7.33
C TYR A 829 22.89 -16.36 -6.99
N ARG A 830 23.23 -16.61 -5.73
CA ARG A 830 24.61 -16.80 -5.25
C ARG A 830 25.16 -18.22 -5.47
N ASP A 831 24.47 -19.06 -6.25
CA ASP A 831 24.81 -20.46 -6.50
C ASP A 831 24.89 -21.31 -5.20
N ARG A 832 24.08 -20.94 -4.19
CA ARG A 832 23.98 -21.61 -2.89
C ARG A 832 22.69 -22.42 -2.78
N VAL A 833 22.37 -23.22 -3.81
CA VAL A 833 21.13 -24.02 -3.88
C VAL A 833 20.98 -24.99 -2.70
N ALA A 834 22.07 -25.61 -2.25
CA ALA A 834 22.04 -26.50 -1.08
C ALA A 834 21.61 -25.78 0.21
N ASP A 835 22.00 -24.52 0.37
CA ASP A 835 21.58 -23.71 1.52
C ASP A 835 20.11 -23.32 1.43
N ALA A 836 19.61 -23.03 0.23
CA ALA A 836 18.17 -22.80 0.04
C ALA A 836 17.36 -24.04 0.47
N CYS A 837 17.81 -25.24 0.09
CA CYS A 837 17.21 -26.49 0.54
C CYS A 837 17.28 -26.64 2.08
N ALA A 838 18.44 -26.38 2.69
CA ALA A 838 18.63 -26.49 4.13
C ALA A 838 17.74 -25.51 4.92
N LEU A 839 17.60 -24.27 4.43
CA LEU A 839 16.75 -23.25 5.03
C LEU A 839 15.27 -23.68 5.03
N LEU A 840 14.78 -24.15 3.89
CA LEU A 840 13.40 -24.60 3.75
C LEU A 840 13.14 -25.89 4.54
N ALA A 841 14.09 -26.84 4.54
CA ALA A 841 14.01 -28.06 5.34
C ALA A 841 13.95 -27.74 6.84
N GLY A 842 14.76 -26.77 7.30
CA GLY A 842 14.73 -26.29 8.68
C GLY A 842 13.38 -25.72 9.10
N CYS A 843 12.73 -24.93 8.22
CA CYS A 843 11.39 -24.38 8.47
C CYS A 843 10.31 -25.47 8.55
N CYS A 844 10.51 -26.60 7.87
CA CYS A 844 9.58 -27.72 7.85
C CYS A 844 9.78 -28.73 8.99
N GLN A 845 10.94 -28.71 9.65
CA GLN A 845 11.33 -29.74 10.62
C GLN A 845 10.37 -29.90 11.83
N PRO A 846 9.77 -28.82 12.38
CA PRO A 846 8.79 -28.97 13.47
C PRO A 846 7.53 -29.74 13.04
N TYR A 847 7.06 -29.55 11.80
CA TYR A 847 5.91 -30.28 11.28
C TYR A 847 6.20 -31.77 11.18
N ARG A 848 7.36 -32.11 10.63
CA ARG A 848 7.76 -33.51 10.51
C ARG A 848 7.98 -34.22 11.85
N SER A 849 8.56 -33.52 12.82
CA SER A 849 8.97 -34.14 14.09
C SER A 849 7.86 -34.14 15.16
N GLN A 850 6.95 -33.17 15.12
CA GLN A 850 5.96 -32.93 16.18
C GLN A 850 4.53 -32.70 15.65
N GLY A 851 4.31 -32.61 14.34
CA GLY A 851 3.02 -32.24 13.75
C GLY A 851 2.63 -30.78 13.97
N THR A 852 3.58 -29.92 14.35
CA THR A 852 3.35 -28.49 14.64
C THR A 852 3.89 -27.60 13.52
N ALA A 853 3.51 -26.32 13.47
CA ALA A 853 4.05 -25.39 12.45
C ALA A 853 3.80 -25.82 10.98
N LEU A 854 2.58 -26.27 10.68
CA LEU A 854 2.14 -26.62 9.31
C LEU A 854 2.30 -25.43 8.34
N GLN A 855 1.96 -24.21 8.75
CA GLN A 855 2.02 -23.04 7.88
C GLN A 855 3.45 -22.71 7.38
N PRO A 856 4.49 -22.65 8.22
CA PRO A 856 5.89 -22.57 7.76
C PRO A 856 6.30 -23.68 6.78
N ALA A 857 5.84 -24.92 7.02
CA ALA A 857 6.14 -26.04 6.15
C ALA A 857 5.49 -25.87 4.77
N LEU A 858 4.19 -25.59 4.70
CA LEU A 858 3.47 -25.35 3.45
C LEU A 858 4.06 -24.19 2.66
N LEU A 859 4.38 -23.07 3.33
CA LEU A 859 5.03 -21.96 2.67
C LEU A 859 6.39 -22.37 2.10
N SER A 860 7.16 -23.17 2.83
CA SER A 860 8.46 -23.63 2.38
C SER A 860 8.37 -24.57 1.16
N LEU A 861 7.35 -25.45 1.12
CA LEU A 861 7.06 -26.28 -0.07
C LEU A 861 6.61 -25.41 -1.26
N GLN A 862 5.77 -24.41 -1.02
CA GLN A 862 5.36 -23.46 -2.06
C GLN A 862 6.56 -22.69 -2.62
N VAL A 863 7.46 -22.19 -1.76
CA VAL A 863 8.66 -21.47 -2.20
C VAL A 863 9.61 -22.39 -2.99
N ALA A 864 9.76 -23.65 -2.58
CA ALA A 864 10.54 -24.63 -3.33
C ALA A 864 9.94 -24.89 -4.72
N LEU A 865 8.61 -24.92 -4.83
CA LEU A 865 7.88 -25.08 -6.09
C LEU A 865 8.04 -23.86 -6.99
N ASP A 866 7.77 -22.66 -6.47
CA ASP A 866 7.81 -21.39 -7.22
C ASP A 866 9.19 -21.06 -7.79
N THR A 867 10.25 -21.63 -7.22
CA THR A 867 11.65 -21.38 -7.62
C THR A 867 12.26 -22.52 -8.43
N ASP A 868 11.48 -23.55 -8.77
CA ASP A 868 11.94 -24.79 -9.40
C ASP A 868 13.15 -25.39 -8.67
N LEU A 869 13.15 -25.28 -7.33
CA LEU A 869 14.33 -25.55 -6.51
C LEU A 869 14.83 -26.98 -6.70
N LEU A 870 13.91 -27.93 -6.86
CA LEU A 870 14.25 -29.34 -7.03
C LEU A 870 14.90 -29.64 -8.39
N GLU A 871 14.56 -28.89 -9.45
CA GLU A 871 15.21 -29.05 -10.76
C GLU A 871 16.63 -28.47 -10.77
N ARG A 872 16.83 -27.38 -10.02
CA ARG A 872 18.12 -26.69 -9.90
C ARG A 872 19.14 -27.48 -9.07
N ALA A 873 18.67 -28.28 -8.12
CA ALA A 873 19.52 -29.09 -7.25
C ALA A 873 20.04 -30.37 -7.96
N ARG A 874 21.16 -30.29 -8.70
CA ARG A 874 21.87 -31.48 -9.23
C ARG A 874 23.13 -31.81 -8.43
N PRO A 875 23.43 -33.09 -8.06
CA PRO A 875 22.55 -34.27 -7.96
C PRO A 875 22.09 -34.56 -6.51
N LEU A 876 20.81 -34.92 -6.37
CA LEU A 876 20.11 -35.91 -5.51
C LEU A 876 20.69 -36.49 -4.19
N ASP A 877 21.91 -36.16 -3.75
CA ASP A 877 22.58 -36.76 -2.56
C ASP A 877 22.61 -35.84 -1.32
N HIS A 878 22.00 -34.65 -1.37
CA HIS A 878 21.94 -33.78 -0.19
C HIS A 878 20.84 -34.25 0.77
N ALA A 879 21.17 -34.50 2.03
CA ALA A 879 20.20 -34.99 3.02
C ALA A 879 18.95 -34.09 3.15
N ASP A 880 19.13 -32.76 3.04
CA ASP A 880 18.05 -31.77 3.13
C ASP A 880 17.06 -31.84 1.96
N TYR A 881 17.54 -32.23 0.79
CA TYR A 881 16.69 -32.49 -0.38
C TYR A 881 15.71 -33.63 -0.11
N GLY A 882 16.24 -34.74 0.40
CA GLY A 882 15.42 -35.88 0.83
C GLY A 882 14.47 -35.52 1.98
N ALA A 883 14.84 -34.56 2.83
CA ALA A 883 13.98 -34.07 3.90
C ALA A 883 12.76 -33.32 3.34
N LEU A 884 12.94 -32.37 2.41
CA LEU A 884 11.83 -31.64 1.78
C LEU A 884 10.85 -32.59 1.07
N CYS A 885 11.35 -33.56 0.30
CA CYS A 885 10.49 -34.54 -0.37
C CYS A 885 9.83 -35.52 0.61
N ALA A 886 10.42 -35.78 1.77
CA ALA A 886 9.75 -36.54 2.82
C ALA A 886 8.60 -35.73 3.44
N ILE A 887 8.83 -34.46 3.76
CA ILE A 887 7.83 -33.56 4.31
C ILE A 887 6.66 -33.40 3.33
N ALA A 888 6.93 -33.18 2.04
CA ALA A 888 5.88 -33.09 1.04
C ALA A 888 5.03 -34.38 0.98
N ARG A 889 5.64 -35.56 1.13
CA ARG A 889 4.89 -36.82 1.22
C ARG A 889 4.07 -36.93 2.49
N ASP A 890 4.61 -36.46 3.62
CA ASP A 890 3.89 -36.41 4.90
C ASP A 890 2.64 -35.51 4.76
N VAL A 891 2.77 -34.31 4.17
CA VAL A 891 1.65 -33.39 3.89
C VAL A 891 0.62 -34.03 2.95
N VAL A 892 1.04 -34.64 1.84
CA VAL A 892 0.10 -35.32 0.91
C VAL A 892 -0.63 -36.48 1.59
N GLY A 893 0.00 -37.15 2.55
CA GLY A 893 -0.59 -38.25 3.31
C GLY A 893 -1.49 -37.82 4.49
N ASP A 894 -1.50 -36.54 4.86
CA ASP A 894 -2.23 -36.01 6.00
C ASP A 894 -3.66 -35.59 5.61
N TYR A 895 -4.55 -36.58 5.47
CA TYR A 895 -5.95 -36.35 5.06
C TYR A 895 -6.82 -35.69 6.12
N GLU A 896 -6.40 -35.73 7.39
CA GLU A 896 -7.15 -35.17 8.52
C GLU A 896 -6.67 -33.75 8.89
N GLY A 897 -5.37 -33.47 8.76
CA GLY A 897 -4.76 -32.21 9.15
C GLY A 897 -4.52 -31.20 8.02
N CYS A 898 -4.53 -31.63 6.75
CA CYS A 898 -4.29 -30.76 5.60
C CYS A 898 -5.49 -30.70 4.63
N SER A 899 -5.79 -29.53 4.07
CA SER A 899 -6.83 -29.34 3.04
C SER A 899 -6.39 -29.89 1.67
N PRO A 900 -7.32 -30.11 0.72
CA PRO A 900 -6.98 -30.50 -0.65
C PRO A 900 -5.97 -29.56 -1.32
N GLU A 901 -6.13 -28.25 -1.16
CA GLU A 901 -5.25 -27.22 -1.74
C GLU A 901 -3.84 -27.30 -1.15
N GLN A 902 -3.75 -27.52 0.16
CA GLN A 902 -2.47 -27.67 0.85
C GLN A 902 -1.73 -28.93 0.39
N ARG A 903 -2.47 -30.03 0.16
CA ARG A 903 -1.91 -31.28 -0.38
C ARG A 903 -1.51 -31.13 -1.86
N ASP A 904 -2.22 -30.33 -2.63
CA ASP A 904 -1.88 -30.04 -4.03
C ASP A 904 -0.52 -29.34 -4.16
N ILE A 905 -0.21 -28.37 -3.30
CA ILE A 905 1.12 -27.72 -3.26
C ILE A 905 2.24 -28.77 -3.12
N ALA A 906 2.09 -29.67 -2.16
CA ALA A 906 3.07 -30.73 -1.90
C ALA A 906 3.11 -31.77 -3.03
N GLY A 907 1.96 -32.10 -3.63
CA GLY A 907 1.85 -33.01 -4.77
C GLY A 907 2.55 -32.48 -6.02
N LYS A 908 2.33 -31.20 -6.35
CA LYS A 908 3.00 -30.50 -7.45
C LYS A 908 4.51 -30.45 -7.28
N LEU A 909 4.98 -30.15 -6.07
CA LEU A 909 6.42 -30.15 -5.77
C LEU A 909 7.05 -31.54 -5.99
N LEU A 910 6.38 -32.61 -5.55
CA LEU A 910 6.87 -33.98 -5.79
C LEU A 910 6.86 -34.36 -7.29
N GLY A 911 5.95 -33.74 -8.04
CA GLY A 911 5.71 -33.94 -9.48
C GLY A 911 6.52 -33.04 -10.42
N SER A 912 7.19 -32.00 -9.91
CA SER A 912 7.80 -30.94 -10.74
C SER A 912 9.19 -31.25 -11.30
N GLY A 913 9.78 -32.40 -10.96
CA GLY A 913 11.09 -32.82 -11.46
C GLY A 913 11.03 -33.88 -12.56
N PRO A 914 12.10 -34.08 -13.36
CA PRO A 914 12.15 -35.11 -14.39
C PRO A 914 11.99 -36.52 -13.80
N PHE A 915 11.16 -37.35 -14.43
CA PHE A 915 10.94 -38.75 -14.03
C PHE A 915 12.28 -39.52 -13.96
N PRO A 916 12.56 -40.36 -12.92
CA PRO A 916 11.64 -40.94 -11.93
C PRO A 916 11.16 -40.02 -10.79
N GLY A 917 11.49 -38.73 -10.83
CA GLY A 917 10.88 -37.73 -9.96
C GLY A 917 11.19 -37.91 -8.48
N HIS A 918 10.42 -37.25 -7.63
CA HIS A 918 10.69 -37.13 -6.19
C HIS A 918 9.62 -37.76 -5.31
N ASP A 919 8.47 -38.06 -5.91
CA ASP A 919 7.41 -38.84 -5.31
C ASP A 919 7.76 -40.34 -5.32
N ARG A 920 7.95 -40.90 -4.13
CA ARG A 920 8.27 -42.34 -3.95
C ARG A 920 7.11 -43.12 -3.34
N ARG A 921 5.89 -42.59 -3.42
CA ARG A 921 4.71 -43.35 -3.01
C ARG A 921 4.56 -44.56 -3.93
N GLU A 922 4.21 -45.70 -3.37
CA GLU A 922 3.93 -46.92 -4.14
C GLU A 922 2.69 -46.70 -5.00
N GLY A 923 2.70 -47.12 -6.26
CA GLY A 923 1.50 -47.14 -7.11
C GLY A 923 1.21 -45.88 -7.92
N ILE A 924 2.14 -44.93 -8.00
CA ILE A 924 1.97 -43.65 -8.73
C ILE A 924 2.98 -43.44 -9.87
N GLY A 925 4.08 -44.22 -9.89
CA GLY A 925 5.16 -44.10 -10.87
C GLY A 925 5.17 -45.25 -11.88
N VAL A 926 6.31 -45.44 -12.55
CA VAL A 926 6.60 -46.65 -13.32
C VAL A 926 7.72 -47.45 -12.68
N ARG A 927 7.69 -48.76 -12.90
CA ARG A 927 8.66 -49.74 -12.45
C ARG A 927 9.98 -49.61 -13.23
N THR A 928 11.01 -50.31 -12.78
CA THR A 928 12.33 -50.33 -13.44
C THR A 928 12.31 -50.95 -14.84
N ASP A 929 11.31 -51.79 -15.13
CA ASP A 929 11.06 -52.40 -16.44
C ASP A 929 10.27 -51.47 -17.40
N GLY A 930 9.84 -50.29 -16.92
CA GLY A 930 9.07 -49.30 -17.68
C GLY A 930 7.56 -49.49 -17.65
N LEU A 931 7.04 -50.51 -16.95
CA LEU A 931 5.61 -50.74 -16.80
C LEU A 931 5.00 -49.90 -15.66
N PRO A 932 3.69 -49.60 -15.70
CA PRO A 932 3.01 -48.93 -14.61
C PRO A 932 3.17 -49.65 -13.26
N ASP A 933 3.59 -48.91 -12.22
CA ASP A 933 3.56 -49.40 -10.85
C ASP A 933 2.15 -49.18 -10.28
N ILE A 934 1.38 -50.24 -10.01
CA ILE A 934 0.00 -50.12 -9.51
C ILE A 934 -0.10 -50.66 -8.09
N ALA A 935 -0.45 -49.80 -7.15
CA ALA A 935 -0.81 -50.20 -5.79
C ALA A 935 -2.26 -50.70 -5.77
N TRP A 936 -2.44 -52.00 -5.56
CA TRP A 936 -3.75 -52.65 -5.54
C TRP A 936 -4.31 -52.78 -4.12
N ILE A 937 -5.61 -52.49 -3.96
CA ILE A 937 -6.37 -52.71 -2.73
C ILE A 937 -7.38 -53.83 -2.97
N GLU A 938 -7.42 -54.84 -2.09
CA GLU A 938 -8.45 -55.87 -2.12
C GLU A 938 -9.76 -55.34 -1.54
N VAL A 939 -10.86 -55.47 -2.31
CA VAL A 939 -12.22 -55.30 -1.83
C VAL A 939 -12.80 -56.69 -1.55
N PRO A 940 -12.99 -57.06 -0.28
CA PRO A 940 -13.32 -58.42 0.09
C PRO A 940 -14.76 -58.80 -0.28
N LEU A 941 -14.97 -60.10 -0.54
CA LEU A 941 -16.31 -60.70 -0.67
C LEU A 941 -17.13 -60.44 0.61
N LEU A 942 -16.54 -60.76 1.76
CA LEU A 942 -17.19 -60.75 3.07
C LEU A 942 -16.87 -59.48 3.87
N ASP A 943 -17.82 -59.02 4.66
CA ASP A 943 -17.61 -57.99 5.67
C ASP A 943 -16.78 -58.51 6.87
N ALA A 944 -16.46 -57.63 7.82
CA ALA A 944 -15.73 -57.99 9.04
C ALA A 944 -16.46 -59.01 9.95
N LYS A 945 -17.74 -59.31 9.67
CA LYS A 945 -18.59 -60.27 10.40
C LYS A 945 -18.81 -61.56 9.59
N GLY A 946 -18.13 -61.74 8.47
CA GLY A 946 -18.22 -62.92 7.61
C GLY A 946 -19.47 -63.00 6.73
N LYS A 947 -20.17 -61.87 6.49
CA LYS A 947 -21.37 -61.81 5.64
C LYS A 947 -21.04 -61.24 4.26
N GLY A 948 -21.62 -61.85 3.21
CA GLY A 948 -21.40 -61.42 1.82
C GLY A 948 -22.43 -60.43 1.28
N ASP A 949 -23.56 -60.24 1.97
CA ASP A 949 -24.62 -59.32 1.55
C ASP A 949 -24.11 -57.87 1.65
N TRP A 950 -24.45 -57.05 0.66
CA TRP A 950 -24.12 -55.62 0.64
C TRP A 950 -25.29 -54.81 0.06
N THR A 951 -25.26 -53.50 0.28
CA THR A 951 -26.34 -52.59 -0.14
C THR A 951 -25.88 -51.80 -1.37
N TYR A 952 -26.57 -52.02 -2.50
CA TYR A 952 -26.41 -51.24 -3.73
C TYR A 952 -27.59 -50.29 -3.86
N GLN A 953 -27.33 -48.99 -4.03
CA GLN A 953 -28.34 -47.95 -3.95
C GLN A 953 -29.14 -48.08 -2.64
N ASP A 954 -30.42 -48.46 -2.72
CA ASP A 954 -31.34 -48.67 -1.60
C ASP A 954 -31.70 -50.15 -1.37
N GLU A 955 -31.13 -51.08 -2.16
CA GLU A 955 -31.51 -52.49 -2.17
C GLU A 955 -30.37 -53.41 -1.68
N ARG A 956 -30.70 -54.40 -0.85
CA ARG A 956 -29.77 -55.48 -0.51
C ARG A 956 -29.59 -56.40 -1.71
N ARG A 957 -28.35 -56.59 -2.14
CA ARG A 957 -28.01 -57.42 -3.30
C ARG A 957 -27.21 -58.66 -2.94
N LYS A 958 -27.15 -59.58 -3.90
CA LYS A 958 -26.31 -60.77 -3.82
C LYS A 958 -24.83 -60.38 -3.70
N PRO A 959 -23.99 -61.23 -3.08
CA PRO A 959 -22.57 -60.95 -2.90
C PRO A 959 -21.85 -60.71 -4.23
N LEU A 960 -21.06 -59.64 -4.31
CA LEU A 960 -20.03 -59.46 -5.34
C LEU A 960 -18.76 -60.20 -4.93
N ASP A 961 -18.19 -60.97 -5.85
CA ASP A 961 -16.89 -61.63 -5.69
C ASP A 961 -15.80 -60.67 -5.20
N ASN A 962 -14.74 -61.22 -4.60
CA ASN A 962 -13.59 -60.41 -4.22
C ASN A 962 -12.89 -59.88 -5.48
N PHE A 963 -12.52 -58.59 -5.46
CA PHE A 963 -11.81 -57.95 -6.56
C PHE A 963 -10.75 -57.00 -6.02
N TRP A 964 -9.83 -56.58 -6.88
CA TRP A 964 -8.81 -55.59 -6.55
C TRP A 964 -9.07 -54.32 -7.34
N ILE A 965 -8.79 -53.18 -6.71
CA ILE A 965 -8.92 -51.86 -7.32
C ILE A 965 -7.63 -51.09 -7.11
N ALA A 966 -7.24 -50.29 -8.09
CA ALA A 966 -6.08 -49.40 -7.94
C ALA A 966 -6.36 -48.38 -6.82
N LYS A 967 -5.37 -48.15 -5.97
CA LYS A 967 -5.45 -47.21 -4.84
C LYS A 967 -5.59 -45.76 -5.31
N TYR A 968 -4.90 -45.40 -6.38
CA TYR A 968 -4.87 -44.07 -6.96
C TYR A 968 -5.41 -44.08 -8.39
N PRO A 969 -5.91 -42.94 -8.90
CA PRO A 969 -6.08 -42.76 -10.33
C PRO A 969 -4.79 -43.05 -11.08
N VAL A 970 -4.90 -43.58 -12.30
CA VAL A 970 -3.73 -43.80 -13.17
C VAL A 970 -3.07 -42.44 -13.45
N THR A 971 -1.77 -42.35 -13.16
CA THR A 971 -1.02 -41.10 -13.31
C THR A 971 -0.62 -40.84 -14.76
N TYR A 972 -0.23 -39.60 -15.04
CA TYR A 972 0.25 -39.16 -16.34
C TYR A 972 1.40 -40.05 -16.83
N VAL A 973 2.41 -40.31 -15.99
CA VAL A 973 3.55 -41.14 -16.40
C VAL A 973 3.21 -42.62 -16.59
N GLN A 974 2.27 -43.16 -15.79
CA GLN A 974 1.81 -44.53 -15.95
C GLN A 974 1.08 -44.72 -17.28
N PHE A 975 0.21 -43.76 -17.64
CA PHE A 975 -0.48 -43.81 -18.91
C PHE A 975 0.49 -43.54 -20.08
N GLU A 976 1.48 -42.68 -19.87
CA GLU A 976 2.52 -42.40 -20.87
C GLU A 976 3.33 -43.65 -21.23
N ALA A 977 3.53 -44.59 -20.30
CA ALA A 977 4.14 -45.88 -20.60
C ALA A 977 3.38 -46.64 -21.70
N PHE A 978 2.05 -46.61 -21.68
CA PHE A 978 1.20 -47.20 -22.73
C PHE A 978 1.29 -46.43 -24.05
N LEU A 979 1.33 -45.10 -24.00
CA LEU A 979 1.46 -44.26 -25.20
C LEU A 979 2.79 -44.50 -25.91
N ARG A 980 3.87 -44.69 -25.15
CA ARG A 980 5.23 -44.84 -25.67
C ARG A 980 5.65 -46.31 -25.91
N ALA A 981 4.89 -47.28 -25.40
CA ALA A 981 5.15 -48.70 -25.64
C ALA A 981 5.05 -49.02 -27.14
N LYS A 982 6.00 -49.81 -27.65
CA LYS A 982 6.05 -50.19 -29.08
C LYS A 982 4.80 -50.94 -29.54
N ASP A 983 4.18 -51.65 -28.62
CA ASP A 983 2.99 -52.46 -28.79
C ASP A 983 1.81 -51.95 -27.94
N GLY A 984 1.88 -50.67 -27.54
CA GLY A 984 0.89 -49.95 -26.74
C GLY A 984 -0.15 -49.25 -27.60
N PHE A 985 -0.35 -47.94 -27.40
CA PHE A 985 -1.50 -47.19 -27.95
C PHE A 985 -1.75 -47.38 -29.46
N GLY A 986 -0.68 -47.43 -30.28
CA GLY A 986 -0.80 -47.60 -31.72
C GLY A 986 -1.18 -49.02 -32.19
N ASP A 987 -1.23 -50.00 -31.30
CA ASP A 987 -1.54 -51.39 -31.66
C ASP A 987 -3.06 -51.63 -31.74
N GLN A 988 -3.50 -52.08 -32.92
CA GLN A 988 -4.91 -52.30 -33.25
C GLN A 988 -5.60 -53.31 -32.31
N ARG A 989 -4.87 -54.28 -31.75
CA ARG A 989 -5.45 -55.34 -30.89
C ARG A 989 -6.17 -54.79 -29.65
N TRP A 990 -5.76 -53.63 -29.13
CA TRP A 990 -6.39 -53.01 -27.95
C TRP A 990 -7.73 -52.36 -28.26
N TRP A 991 -7.96 -52.03 -29.53
CA TRP A 991 -9.13 -51.32 -30.01
C TRP A 991 -10.22 -52.24 -30.56
N ASP A 992 -9.95 -53.54 -30.65
CA ASP A 992 -10.88 -54.49 -31.27
C ASP A 992 -12.22 -54.55 -30.51
N GLY A 993 -13.31 -54.38 -31.25
CA GLY A 993 -14.66 -54.29 -30.69
C GLY A 993 -15.00 -52.96 -30.00
N LEU A 994 -14.11 -51.96 -29.99
CA LEU A 994 -14.41 -50.60 -29.54
C LEU A 994 -14.83 -49.71 -30.71
N ALA A 995 -15.81 -48.83 -30.48
CA ALA A 995 -16.34 -47.92 -31.50
C ALA A 995 -15.48 -46.64 -31.72
N ALA A 996 -14.24 -46.61 -31.24
CA ALA A 996 -13.32 -45.49 -31.43
C ALA A 996 -13.00 -45.28 -32.92
N SER A 997 -13.00 -44.04 -33.40
CA SER A 997 -12.67 -43.69 -34.79
C SER A 997 -11.17 -43.94 -35.09
N GLN A 998 -10.80 -44.04 -36.37
CA GLN A 998 -9.39 -44.16 -36.75
C GLN A 998 -8.57 -42.91 -36.37
N GLU A 999 -9.18 -41.72 -36.45
CA GLU A 999 -8.55 -40.45 -36.05
C GLU A 999 -8.26 -40.42 -34.54
N HIS A 1000 -9.20 -40.88 -33.71
CA HIS A 1000 -9.02 -41.00 -32.27
C HIS A 1000 -7.87 -41.97 -31.92
N ARG A 1001 -7.74 -43.08 -32.67
CA ARG A 1001 -6.66 -44.07 -32.48
C ARG A 1001 -5.28 -43.57 -32.94
N ALA A 1002 -5.23 -42.48 -33.68
CA ALA A 1002 -3.98 -41.88 -34.16
C ALA A 1002 -3.52 -40.70 -33.30
N ASN A 1003 -4.42 -40.07 -32.54
CA ASN A 1003 -4.16 -38.87 -31.77
C ASN A 1003 -4.69 -39.02 -30.33
N TRP A 1004 -3.79 -39.09 -29.35
CA TRP A 1004 -4.15 -38.98 -27.94
C TRP A 1004 -4.21 -37.52 -27.49
N GLY A 1005 -4.99 -37.22 -26.46
CA GLY A 1005 -5.07 -35.85 -25.91
C GLY A 1005 -3.79 -35.41 -25.18
N ASP A 1006 -3.44 -34.13 -25.27
CA ASP A 1006 -2.34 -33.55 -24.50
C ASP A 1006 -2.74 -33.37 -23.03
N GLN A 1007 -1.81 -33.63 -22.11
CA GLN A 1007 -1.98 -33.36 -20.68
C GLN A 1007 -2.01 -31.84 -20.45
N ARG A 1008 -2.94 -31.33 -19.65
CA ARG A 1008 -2.98 -29.89 -19.28
C ARG A 1008 -2.12 -29.61 -18.06
N PHE A 1009 -2.10 -30.51 -17.07
CA PHE A 1009 -1.25 -30.44 -15.89
C PHE A 1009 -0.09 -31.44 -16.01
N GLU A 1010 1.05 -30.97 -16.50
CA GLU A 1010 2.20 -31.82 -16.87
C GLU A 1010 3.07 -32.30 -15.69
N TYR A 1011 2.50 -32.40 -14.49
CA TYR A 1011 3.18 -33.06 -13.36
C TYR A 1011 3.05 -34.58 -13.52
N TRP A 1012 4.17 -35.30 -13.51
CA TRP A 1012 4.19 -36.72 -13.87
C TRP A 1012 3.34 -37.61 -12.94
N ASN A 1013 3.18 -37.21 -11.68
CA ASN A 1013 2.41 -37.91 -10.65
C ASN A 1013 0.93 -37.48 -10.59
N HIS A 1014 0.50 -36.53 -11.42
CA HIS A 1014 -0.91 -36.14 -11.50
C HIS A 1014 -1.74 -37.21 -12.22
N PRO A 1015 -3.04 -37.32 -11.93
CA PRO A 1015 -3.94 -38.16 -12.71
C PRO A 1015 -3.85 -37.82 -14.20
N ARG A 1016 -3.88 -38.86 -15.04
CA ARG A 1016 -4.02 -38.69 -16.47
C ARG A 1016 -5.39 -38.07 -16.77
N GLU A 1017 -5.39 -36.95 -17.48
CA GLU A 1017 -6.62 -36.27 -17.90
C GLU A 1017 -6.81 -36.36 -19.43
N ARG A 1018 -7.93 -35.82 -19.93
CA ARG A 1018 -8.28 -35.82 -21.36
C ARG A 1018 -8.20 -37.22 -21.99
N VAL A 1019 -8.67 -38.21 -21.24
CA VAL A 1019 -8.81 -39.61 -21.68
C VAL A 1019 -10.27 -39.94 -21.89
N SER A 1020 -10.57 -40.58 -23.02
CA SER A 1020 -11.90 -41.14 -23.27
C SER A 1020 -12.06 -42.50 -22.60
N TRP A 1021 -13.31 -42.97 -22.52
CA TRP A 1021 -13.58 -44.35 -22.11
C TRP A 1021 -12.86 -45.38 -22.98
N TYR A 1022 -12.73 -45.11 -24.29
CA TYR A 1022 -12.03 -46.02 -25.21
C TYR A 1022 -10.54 -46.14 -24.88
N ASP A 1023 -9.89 -45.02 -24.56
CA ASP A 1023 -8.48 -44.97 -24.20
C ASP A 1023 -8.20 -45.75 -22.91
N ALA A 1024 -9.05 -45.54 -21.90
CA ALA A 1024 -8.96 -46.25 -20.64
C ALA A 1024 -9.16 -47.77 -20.80
N MET A 1025 -10.12 -48.20 -21.63
CA MET A 1025 -10.33 -49.62 -21.92
C MET A 1025 -9.16 -50.24 -22.71
N ALA A 1026 -8.60 -49.51 -23.68
CA ALA A 1026 -7.42 -49.96 -24.42
C ALA A 1026 -6.21 -50.11 -23.50
N PHE A 1027 -5.98 -49.14 -22.61
CA PHE A 1027 -4.96 -49.20 -21.57
C PHE A 1027 -5.15 -50.42 -20.64
N CYS A 1028 -6.36 -50.67 -20.16
CA CYS A 1028 -6.66 -51.83 -19.31
C CYS A 1028 -6.39 -53.17 -20.02
N ARG A 1029 -6.69 -53.26 -21.33
CA ARG A 1029 -6.41 -54.46 -22.14
C ARG A 1029 -4.91 -54.68 -22.31
N TRP A 1030 -4.18 -53.62 -22.66
CA TRP A 1030 -2.71 -53.66 -22.75
C TRP A 1030 -2.09 -54.10 -21.42
N LEU A 1031 -2.46 -53.43 -20.32
CA LEU A 1031 -1.94 -53.73 -18.98
C LEU A 1031 -2.29 -55.16 -18.53
N THR A 1032 -3.44 -55.71 -18.96
CA THR A 1032 -3.81 -57.11 -18.69
C THR A 1032 -2.81 -58.08 -19.34
N GLU A 1033 -2.41 -57.85 -20.58
CA GLU A 1033 -1.44 -58.73 -21.25
C GLU A 1033 -0.03 -58.56 -20.66
N GLU A 1034 0.38 -57.33 -20.33
CA GLU A 1034 1.65 -57.08 -19.63
C GLU A 1034 1.69 -57.81 -18.28
N ALA A 1035 0.62 -57.73 -17.49
CA ALA A 1035 0.50 -58.42 -16.21
C ALA A 1035 0.49 -59.96 -16.34
N ARG A 1036 0.07 -60.51 -17.49
CA ARG A 1036 0.18 -61.96 -17.75
C ARG A 1036 1.60 -62.36 -18.07
N ALA A 1037 2.36 -61.49 -18.74
CA ALA A 1037 3.77 -61.70 -19.00
C ALA A 1037 4.62 -61.51 -17.73
N GLN A 1038 4.18 -60.66 -16.81
CA GLN A 1038 4.90 -60.27 -15.59
C GLN A 1038 4.03 -60.43 -14.34
N ALA A 1039 4.15 -61.59 -13.69
CA ALA A 1039 3.31 -61.95 -12.53
C ALA A 1039 3.47 -61.02 -11.32
N ASP A 1040 4.56 -60.26 -11.24
CA ASP A 1040 4.88 -59.31 -10.17
C ASP A 1040 4.23 -57.93 -10.35
N LEU A 1041 3.48 -57.71 -11.45
CA LEU A 1041 2.59 -56.54 -11.60
C LEU A 1041 1.26 -56.74 -10.84
N LEU A 1042 0.95 -57.98 -10.46
CA LEU A 1042 -0.29 -58.36 -9.80
C LEU A 1042 -0.11 -58.50 -8.28
N PRO A 1043 -1.20 -58.35 -7.50
CA PRO A 1043 -1.21 -58.72 -6.09
C PRO A 1043 -0.74 -60.18 -5.88
N PRO A 1044 0.03 -60.47 -4.82
CA PRO A 1044 0.50 -61.82 -4.53
C PRO A 1044 -0.65 -62.84 -4.50
N GLY A 1045 -0.55 -63.90 -5.31
CA GLY A 1045 -1.52 -65.00 -5.37
C GLY A 1045 -2.64 -64.81 -6.39
N LEU A 1046 -2.79 -63.63 -7.02
CA LEU A 1046 -3.74 -63.43 -8.11
C LEU A 1046 -3.26 -64.05 -9.43
N ASP A 1047 -1.94 -64.08 -9.63
CA ASP A 1047 -1.22 -64.76 -10.72
C ASP A 1047 -1.60 -66.26 -10.86
N ARG A 1048 -2.00 -66.90 -9.75
CA ARG A 1048 -2.39 -68.32 -9.69
C ARG A 1048 -3.83 -68.58 -10.13
N ARG A 1049 -4.66 -67.54 -10.27
CA ARG A 1049 -6.05 -67.69 -10.75
C ARG A 1049 -6.07 -67.82 -12.27
N ARG A 1050 -6.93 -68.70 -12.79
CA ARG A 1050 -7.04 -68.98 -14.23
C ARG A 1050 -7.76 -67.89 -15.02
N GLU A 1051 -8.61 -67.10 -14.36
CA GLU A 1051 -9.47 -66.11 -15.01
C GLU A 1051 -9.47 -64.81 -14.22
N TRP A 1052 -8.78 -63.79 -14.75
CA TRP A 1052 -8.78 -62.41 -14.26
C TRP A 1052 -8.53 -61.45 -15.43
N LYS A 1053 -8.96 -60.18 -15.26
CA LYS A 1053 -8.73 -59.10 -16.22
C LYS A 1053 -8.64 -57.76 -15.48
N ILE A 1054 -7.79 -56.86 -15.96
CA ILE A 1054 -7.79 -55.46 -15.52
C ILE A 1054 -8.82 -54.72 -16.37
N THR A 1055 -9.69 -53.94 -15.74
CA THR A 1055 -10.78 -53.19 -16.40
C THR A 1055 -11.17 -52.00 -15.54
N LEU A 1056 -11.88 -51.04 -16.12
CA LEU A 1056 -12.63 -50.05 -15.34
C LEU A 1056 -13.64 -50.77 -14.42
N PRO A 1057 -13.82 -50.29 -13.18
CA PRO A 1057 -14.79 -50.87 -12.26
C PRO A 1057 -16.20 -50.73 -12.84
N THR A 1058 -17.02 -51.76 -12.64
CA THR A 1058 -18.47 -51.62 -12.83
C THR A 1058 -19.05 -50.68 -11.78
N GLU A 1059 -20.25 -50.14 -12.03
CA GLU A 1059 -20.96 -49.29 -11.07
C GLU A 1059 -21.10 -49.98 -9.70
N GLU A 1060 -21.49 -51.26 -9.69
CA GLU A 1060 -21.64 -52.04 -8.46
C GLU A 1060 -20.30 -52.21 -7.71
N GLN A 1061 -19.20 -52.46 -8.43
CA GLN A 1061 -17.86 -52.57 -7.83
C GLN A 1061 -17.39 -51.24 -7.26
N TRP A 1062 -17.60 -50.14 -7.98
CA TRP A 1062 -17.23 -48.81 -7.52
C TRP A 1062 -18.00 -48.42 -6.25
N GLU A 1063 -19.31 -48.65 -6.25
CA GLU A 1063 -20.16 -48.34 -5.10
C GLU A 1063 -19.81 -49.20 -3.87
N LYS A 1064 -19.55 -50.51 -4.06
CA LYS A 1064 -19.09 -51.38 -2.96
C LYS A 1064 -17.72 -50.94 -2.43
N ALA A 1065 -16.80 -50.51 -3.28
CA ALA A 1065 -15.49 -50.00 -2.85
C ALA A 1065 -15.62 -48.71 -2.04
N ALA A 1066 -16.53 -47.80 -2.44
CA ALA A 1066 -16.75 -46.53 -1.77
C ALA A 1066 -17.55 -46.66 -0.45
N ARG A 1067 -18.65 -47.44 -0.46
CA ARG A 1067 -19.59 -47.55 0.68
C ARG A 1067 -19.29 -48.74 1.60
N GLY A 1068 -18.52 -49.73 1.17
CA GLY A 1068 -18.38 -50.99 1.90
C GLY A 1068 -19.70 -51.78 1.97
N HIS A 1069 -19.80 -52.72 2.93
CA HIS A 1069 -20.96 -53.60 3.06
C HIS A 1069 -22.16 -53.00 3.81
N ASP A 1070 -21.97 -51.87 4.52
CA ASP A 1070 -22.94 -51.31 5.45
C ASP A 1070 -23.90 -50.28 4.84
N GLY A 1071 -23.70 -49.93 3.57
CA GLY A 1071 -24.57 -48.99 2.85
C GLY A 1071 -24.51 -47.55 3.38
N ARG A 1072 -23.39 -47.13 3.99
CA ARG A 1072 -23.16 -45.72 4.35
C ARG A 1072 -23.40 -44.77 3.18
N ARG A 1073 -23.88 -43.56 3.45
CA ARG A 1073 -24.25 -42.59 2.40
C ARG A 1073 -23.03 -42.00 1.70
N TYR A 1074 -21.96 -41.75 2.46
CA TYR A 1074 -20.66 -41.28 1.99
C TYR A 1074 -19.57 -42.26 2.44
N PRO A 1075 -18.42 -42.34 1.77
CA PRO A 1075 -17.34 -43.26 2.15
C PRO A 1075 -16.92 -43.18 3.63
N TRP A 1076 -17.06 -41.99 4.22
CA TRP A 1076 -16.75 -41.70 5.62
C TRP A 1076 -17.94 -41.75 6.60
N GLY A 1077 -19.18 -41.94 6.14
CA GLY A 1077 -20.32 -42.07 7.05
C GLY A 1077 -21.66 -41.62 6.47
N SER A 1078 -22.54 -41.13 7.35
CA SER A 1078 -23.91 -40.74 7.01
C SER A 1078 -24.09 -39.25 6.74
N LYS A 1079 -23.17 -38.41 7.24
CA LYS A 1079 -23.18 -36.96 7.06
C LYS A 1079 -22.14 -36.55 6.02
N TYR A 1080 -22.47 -35.51 5.27
CA TYR A 1080 -21.50 -34.86 4.40
C TYR A 1080 -20.44 -34.19 5.27
N GLU A 1081 -19.18 -34.28 4.85
CA GLU A 1081 -18.05 -33.61 5.49
C GLU A 1081 -17.26 -32.89 4.39
N GLU A 1082 -17.19 -31.57 4.50
CA GLU A 1082 -16.46 -30.69 3.60
C GLU A 1082 -14.97 -31.10 3.53
N GLY A 1083 -14.36 -30.99 2.35
CA GLY A 1083 -12.96 -31.35 2.12
C GLY A 1083 -12.65 -32.84 1.99
N ARG A 1084 -13.63 -33.74 2.19
CA ARG A 1084 -13.48 -35.20 1.98
C ARG A 1084 -13.83 -35.70 0.58
N ALA A 1085 -14.51 -34.88 -0.23
CA ALA A 1085 -14.68 -35.07 -1.67
C ALA A 1085 -14.38 -33.77 -2.41
N ASN A 1086 -13.85 -33.90 -3.62
CA ASN A 1086 -13.65 -32.77 -4.51
C ASN A 1086 -14.94 -32.53 -5.31
N ILE A 1087 -15.84 -31.73 -4.74
CA ILE A 1087 -17.05 -31.21 -5.38
C ILE A 1087 -16.93 -29.68 -5.51
N ASN A 1088 -17.93 -28.96 -6.03
CA ASN A 1088 -17.90 -27.50 -6.29
C ASN A 1088 -17.73 -26.58 -5.05
N GLU A 1089 -17.06 -27.04 -4.00
CA GLU A 1089 -16.74 -26.32 -2.77
C GLU A 1089 -15.31 -25.74 -2.78
N THR A 1090 -14.57 -25.91 -3.88
CA THR A 1090 -13.18 -25.46 -4.07
C THR A 1090 -12.97 -24.61 -5.31
#